data_AF-A0A9D8WKZ4-F1
#
_entry.id   AF-A0A9D8WKZ4-F1
#
_cell.length_a   1.000
_cell.length_b   1.000
_cell.length_c   1.000
_cell.angle_alpha   90.00
_cell.angle_beta   90.00
_cell.angle_gamma   90.00
#
_symmetry.space_group_name_H-M   'P 1'
#
loop_
_entity.id
_entity.type
_entity.pdbx_description
1 polymer ?
#
loop_
_entity_poly.entity_id
_entity_poly.type
_entity_poly.pdbx_seq_one_letter_code
_entity_poly.pdbx_strand_id
1 'polypeptide(L)'
;MAEPKYYDRINQLERDEAGKPDDRRAVDDTEFDFSKLKSKSFFGRLIASVFQQRWLYAFLRTCFPVLKLNGIYFVTRYEDVAYIRENDARFEAPYGPEMDALTGGAGFLLGMGRGGEYDRQFDCVMRGMAGQPAAFQPGDLDKFVSPKASATADQLIQSAAGEFDVIEDYLNRIAVETCCHHYGLEPEDPNAFARWLMSLSALLFADYKGAEDTRNLAMAGAKRIHPVTNTAIKQAKLCLQSPSAAVQQHGKAYCDWMTDTVIGRLVAQQLADPEIGPSDEDIRGMIIGLAVGFVPTGAGGGGGILEVLLNRPAVMRRAKDAARSGDDGTLERILLEAMRFKPPILPGLPRYVIESAPNDANAPRNSRVDKIPVGATILAASFSAMFDGRKFGGGIKRFDETRELSKDDLSFGGAGFLHYCIGEQIFRVMITQAFKHLLVCEDLKPARGHAGRMERTGPFPVHMKMTFKPRAGLRRHSMLTICLPLERPDDAARINRWLDELGNPANENVRRVLMAQPHIHFAHMSAISDEARNVPANLLIEINADGDAEDAIAAFVDGLWSNDLFHKIMMTALGLNTADPDKIKARLLSHNYQLKITPWPDPKNKTMGLNFNGLPEQSAPQIESEKRLAQDARDHLDTLLQNLGGRNPSAREAVTFIRRQLKHDGDPGKRARLVRPIQKTPTVSRRPTLPLGETLRLYASDRGFQITVFGGMALVWLSYFIFQNGGIPREFDWSDLGHLAINAAHISLAFVLFYAAHALRQRMFGDGSGTSRIGWALATLLLYLIVAPIGIWGAGAIDATPQPDYLSRLYTIGSLLWAAALSTVFGLLLWISV
;
A
#
# COMPACT_ATOMS: atom_id res chain seq x y z
N MET A 1 33.65 7.34 12.21
CA MET A 1 32.49 6.47 11.94
C MET A 1 31.56 6.57 13.13
N ALA A 2 30.26 6.77 12.95
CA ALA A 2 29.33 7.01 14.07
C ALA A 2 29.13 5.76 14.93
N GLU A 3 29.19 5.93 16.26
CA GLU A 3 28.91 4.88 17.25
C GLU A 3 27.40 4.54 17.27
N PRO A 4 27.02 3.33 17.74
CA PRO A 4 25.63 2.99 17.97
C PRO A 4 24.95 3.96 18.95
N LYS A 5 23.62 4.06 18.87
CA LYS A 5 22.80 5.02 19.63
C LYS A 5 22.80 4.84 21.16
N TYR A 6 22.95 3.62 21.66
CA TYR A 6 22.42 3.32 23.00
C TYR A 6 23.20 4.00 24.15
N TYR A 7 22.41 4.47 25.12
CA TYR A 7 22.69 5.33 26.28
C TYR A 7 23.43 6.64 26.00
N ASP A 8 24.70 6.63 25.56
CA ASP A 8 25.48 7.88 25.48
C ASP A 8 24.91 8.87 24.48
N ARG A 9 24.51 8.38 23.30
CA ARG A 9 23.90 9.22 22.27
C ARG A 9 22.45 9.59 22.59
N ILE A 10 21.70 8.72 23.29
CA ILE A 10 20.35 9.07 23.80
C ILE A 10 20.45 10.20 24.82
N ASN A 11 21.31 10.05 25.83
CA ASN A 11 21.58 11.05 26.86
C ASN A 11 22.06 12.38 26.25
N GLN A 12 22.87 12.32 25.17
CA GLN A 12 23.27 13.51 24.44
C GLN A 12 22.06 14.20 23.78
N LEU A 13 21.23 13.45 23.05
CA LEU A 13 20.03 14.00 22.39
C LEU A 13 19.05 14.60 23.40
N GLU A 14 18.89 13.97 24.57
CA GLU A 14 18.07 14.49 25.67
C GLU A 14 18.62 15.80 26.25
N ARG A 15 19.95 15.89 26.45
CA ARG A 15 20.60 17.14 26.88
C ARG A 15 20.44 18.24 25.82
N ASP A 16 20.63 17.90 24.55
CA ASP A 16 20.49 18.82 23.42
C ASP A 16 19.05 19.33 23.33
N GLU A 17 18.04 18.48 23.59
CA GLU A 17 16.62 18.86 23.66
C GLU A 17 16.31 19.76 24.86
N ALA A 18 16.77 19.39 26.07
CA ALA A 18 16.56 20.20 27.27
C ALA A 18 17.18 21.61 27.16
N GLY A 19 18.27 21.73 26.40
CA GLY A 19 18.94 23.00 26.10
C GLY A 19 18.25 23.89 25.07
N LYS A 20 17.23 23.40 24.32
CA LYS A 20 16.45 24.24 23.38
C LYS A 20 15.53 25.19 24.18
N PRO A 21 15.27 26.43 23.73
CA PRO A 21 14.29 27.32 24.37
C PRO A 21 12.85 26.78 24.23
N ASP A 22 11.93 27.10 25.16
CA ASP A 22 10.59 26.48 25.23
C ASP A 22 9.76 26.57 23.93
N ASP A 23 9.98 27.64 23.14
CA ASP A 23 9.38 27.85 21.82
C ASP A 23 9.94 26.92 20.72
N ARG A 24 11.13 26.34 20.92
CA ARG A 24 11.80 25.34 20.06
C ARG A 24 11.91 23.95 20.69
N ARG A 25 11.59 23.77 21.98
CA ARG A 25 11.33 22.47 22.62
C ARG A 25 10.01 21.88 22.13
N ALA A 26 9.08 22.76 21.75
CA ALA A 26 7.99 22.38 20.87
C ALA A 26 8.61 21.93 19.54
N VAL A 27 8.69 20.62 19.33
CA VAL A 27 8.83 20.06 17.97
C VAL A 27 7.89 20.85 17.08
N ASP A 28 8.40 21.48 16.01
CA ASP A 28 7.62 22.30 15.09
C ASP A 28 6.24 21.65 14.85
N ASP A 29 5.23 22.25 15.48
CA ASP A 29 3.91 21.63 15.64
C ASP A 29 3.15 21.58 14.30
N THR A 30 3.70 22.22 13.26
CA THR A 30 3.03 22.41 11.98
C THR A 30 3.20 21.24 11.00
N GLU A 31 4.23 20.39 11.12
CA GLU A 31 4.43 19.29 10.15
C GLU A 31 4.90 17.96 10.81
N PHE A 32 3.93 17.13 11.23
CA PHE A 32 4.17 15.68 11.34
C PHE A 32 4.29 15.11 9.92
N ASP A 33 5.52 15.05 9.40
CA ASP A 33 5.81 14.45 8.09
C ASP A 33 6.40 13.05 8.24
N PHE A 34 5.53 12.05 8.08
CA PHE A 34 5.93 10.64 8.13
C PHE A 34 6.95 10.27 7.04
N SER A 35 7.03 11.03 5.95
CA SER A 35 7.95 10.78 4.85
C SER A 35 9.42 10.99 5.24
N LYS A 36 9.70 11.67 6.37
CA LYS A 36 11.06 11.83 6.93
C LYS A 36 11.75 10.49 7.24
N LEU A 37 10.99 9.42 7.50
CA LEU A 37 11.54 8.06 7.67
C LEU A 37 11.98 7.40 6.35
N LYS A 38 11.59 7.95 5.20
CA LYS A 38 11.91 7.38 3.89
C LYS A 38 13.39 7.62 3.57
N SER A 39 14.14 6.55 3.32
CA SER A 39 15.54 6.67 2.93
C SER A 39 15.65 7.41 1.59
N LYS A 40 16.31 8.57 1.60
CA LYS A 40 16.56 9.39 0.40
C LYS A 40 17.67 8.81 -0.49
N SER A 41 18.47 7.87 0.02
CA SER A 41 19.62 7.28 -0.70
C SER A 41 19.24 6.00 -1.46
N PHE A 42 19.68 5.87 -2.70
CA PHE A 42 19.58 4.63 -3.47
C PHE A 42 20.31 3.45 -2.80
N PHE A 43 21.52 3.71 -2.29
CA PHE A 43 22.33 2.70 -1.61
C PHE A 43 21.69 2.22 -0.30
N GLY A 44 21.06 3.13 0.45
CA GLY A 44 20.30 2.79 1.66
C GLY A 44 19.12 1.86 1.37
N ARG A 45 18.38 2.10 0.28
CA ARG A 45 17.29 1.22 -0.17
C ARG A 45 17.79 -0.16 -0.60
N LEU A 46 18.92 -0.23 -1.29
CA LEU A 46 19.53 -1.50 -1.69
C LEU A 46 19.97 -2.32 -0.47
N ILE A 47 20.66 -1.68 0.48
CA ILE A 47 21.06 -2.30 1.75
C ILE A 47 19.84 -2.86 2.48
N ALA A 48 18.80 -2.05 2.69
CA ALA A 48 17.58 -2.49 3.37
C ALA A 48 16.96 -3.73 2.69
N SER A 49 16.97 -3.79 1.36
CA SER A 49 16.49 -4.96 0.61
C SER A 49 17.36 -6.21 0.83
N VAL A 50 18.69 -6.06 0.89
CA VAL A 50 19.64 -7.16 1.14
C VAL A 50 19.51 -7.71 2.57
N PHE A 51 19.32 -6.83 3.56
CA PHE A 51 19.15 -7.22 4.97
C PHE A 51 17.86 -8.01 5.24
N GLN A 52 16.91 -8.05 4.31
CA GLN A 52 15.71 -8.90 4.40
C GLN A 52 15.91 -10.29 3.77
N GLN A 53 17.05 -10.55 3.13
CA GLN A 53 17.26 -11.79 2.37
C GLN A 53 17.70 -12.95 3.27
N ARG A 54 16.98 -14.07 3.21
CA ARG A 54 17.26 -15.27 4.03
C ARG A 54 18.62 -15.92 3.72
N TRP A 55 19.10 -15.83 2.47
CA TRP A 55 20.38 -16.42 2.07
C TRP A 55 21.57 -15.73 2.78
N LEU A 56 21.47 -14.41 3.02
CA LEU A 56 22.48 -13.66 3.78
C LEU A 56 22.65 -14.25 5.17
N TYR A 57 21.55 -14.45 5.90
CA TYR A 57 21.61 -15.02 7.23
C TYR A 57 22.03 -16.49 7.24
N ALA A 58 21.72 -17.26 6.19
CA ALA A 58 22.25 -18.62 6.06
C ALA A 58 23.78 -18.64 5.93
N PHE A 59 24.34 -17.69 5.18
CA PHE A 59 25.78 -17.47 5.09
C PHE A 59 26.35 -17.00 6.45
N LEU A 60 25.76 -15.99 7.08
CA LEU A 60 26.21 -15.48 8.38
C LEU A 60 26.21 -16.58 9.46
N ARG A 61 25.12 -17.37 9.60
CA ARG A 61 25.08 -18.49 10.56
C ARG A 61 26.23 -19.49 10.37
N THR A 62 26.72 -19.63 9.15
CA THR A 62 27.76 -20.61 8.78
C THR A 62 29.15 -20.03 8.97
N CYS A 63 29.43 -18.86 8.42
CA CYS A 63 30.77 -18.28 8.37
C CYS A 63 31.03 -17.29 9.52
N PHE A 64 30.03 -16.49 9.91
CA PHE A 64 30.18 -15.38 10.86
C PHE A 64 28.96 -15.31 11.80
N PRO A 65 28.77 -16.29 12.71
CA PRO A 65 27.55 -16.40 13.51
C PRO A 65 27.35 -15.22 14.48
N VAL A 66 28.47 -14.62 14.90
CA VAL A 66 28.57 -13.34 15.62
C VAL A 66 29.45 -12.42 14.78
N LEU A 67 28.86 -11.42 14.13
CA LEU A 67 29.56 -10.48 13.25
C LEU A 67 29.45 -9.05 13.81
N LYS A 68 30.59 -8.39 14.03
CA LYS A 68 30.63 -6.96 14.38
C LYS A 68 30.66 -6.11 13.11
N LEU A 69 29.68 -5.22 12.92
CA LEU A 69 29.63 -4.27 11.81
C LEU A 69 29.16 -2.91 12.32
N ASN A 70 29.97 -1.86 12.08
CA ASN A 70 29.67 -0.48 12.51
C ASN A 70 29.26 -0.36 13.99
N GLY A 71 29.96 -1.07 14.88
CA GLY A 71 29.69 -1.04 16.33
C GLY A 71 28.54 -1.93 16.79
N ILE A 72 27.79 -2.56 15.89
CA ILE A 72 26.67 -3.46 16.22
C ILE A 72 27.09 -4.91 16.01
N TYR A 73 26.77 -5.78 16.96
CA TYR A 73 27.00 -7.23 16.86
C TYR A 73 25.75 -7.93 16.34
N PHE A 74 25.84 -8.53 15.15
CA PHE A 74 24.79 -9.35 14.57
C PHE A 74 24.95 -10.79 15.06
N VAL A 75 23.96 -11.28 15.81
CA VAL A 75 23.97 -12.65 16.37
C VAL A 75 22.88 -13.46 15.68
N THR A 76 23.28 -14.53 15.00
CA THR A 76 22.44 -15.14 13.95
C THR A 76 22.04 -16.59 14.19
N ARG A 77 22.74 -17.35 15.04
CA ARG A 77 22.40 -18.75 15.35
C ARG A 77 21.33 -18.84 16.43
N TYR A 78 20.55 -19.92 16.39
CA TYR A 78 19.49 -20.13 17.36
C TYR A 78 20.02 -20.20 18.80
N GLU A 79 21.02 -21.04 19.05
CA GLU A 79 21.67 -21.20 20.36
C GLU A 79 22.16 -19.88 20.97
N ASP A 80 22.71 -19.00 20.13
CA ASP A 80 23.28 -17.72 20.57
C ASP A 80 22.18 -16.69 20.86
N VAL A 81 21.15 -16.64 20.02
CA VAL A 81 19.98 -15.78 20.24
C VAL A 81 19.19 -16.22 21.46
N ALA A 82 18.97 -17.53 21.65
CA ALA A 82 18.30 -18.06 22.83
C ALA A 82 19.09 -17.72 24.10
N TYR A 83 20.41 -17.93 24.11
CA TYR A 83 21.27 -17.59 25.24
C TYR A 83 21.16 -16.12 25.64
N ILE A 84 21.18 -15.19 24.67
CA ILE A 84 21.00 -13.75 24.95
C ILE A 84 19.68 -13.48 25.66
N ARG A 85 18.61 -14.18 25.30
CA ARG A 85 17.27 -13.97 25.87
C ARG A 85 17.06 -14.63 27.22
N GLU A 86 17.70 -15.77 27.46
CA GLU A 86 17.71 -16.47 28.75
C GLU A 86 18.45 -15.68 29.82
N ASN A 87 19.34 -14.77 29.41
CA ASN A 87 20.19 -13.98 30.29
C ASN A 87 19.85 -12.48 30.16
N ASP A 88 18.56 -12.12 30.24
CA ASP A 88 18.08 -10.74 30.06
C ASP A 88 18.70 -9.72 31.03
N ALA A 89 19.03 -10.16 32.26
CA ALA A 89 19.71 -9.32 33.25
C ALA A 89 21.10 -8.85 32.77
N ARG A 90 21.76 -9.62 31.89
CA ARG A 90 23.02 -9.22 31.27
C ARG A 90 22.82 -8.52 29.93
N PHE A 91 21.81 -8.96 29.18
CA PHE A 91 21.47 -8.48 27.85
C PHE A 91 20.11 -7.79 27.87
N GLU A 92 20.09 -6.56 28.37
CA GLU A 92 18.84 -5.84 28.59
C GLU A 92 18.22 -5.34 27.26
N ALA A 93 16.93 -5.01 27.32
CA ALA A 93 16.24 -4.29 26.27
C ALA A 93 16.53 -2.78 26.39
N PRO A 94 17.21 -2.13 25.42
CA PRO A 94 17.75 -0.79 25.61
C PRO A 94 16.73 0.33 25.33
N TYR A 95 15.46 0.09 25.63
CA TYR A 95 14.35 0.98 25.27
C TYR A 95 13.91 1.89 26.41
N GLY A 96 14.33 1.62 27.65
CA GLY A 96 13.89 2.32 28.87
C GLY A 96 13.88 3.85 28.74
N PRO A 97 15.03 4.51 28.50
CA PRO A 97 15.10 5.97 28.41
C PRO A 97 14.17 6.58 27.36
N GLU A 98 14.06 5.94 26.20
CA GLU A 98 13.18 6.43 25.14
C GLU A 98 11.71 6.16 25.44
N MET A 99 11.38 5.03 26.07
CA MET A 99 10.02 4.80 26.57
C MET A 99 9.64 5.85 27.60
N ASP A 100 10.54 6.22 28.52
CA ASP A 100 10.29 7.27 29.49
C ASP A 100 10.05 8.62 28.79
N ALA A 101 10.90 9.00 27.84
CA ALA A 101 10.73 10.24 27.07
C ALA A 101 9.40 10.27 26.29
N LEU A 102 9.03 9.15 25.66
CA LEU A 102 7.81 9.03 24.85
C LEU A 102 6.53 8.99 25.69
N THR A 103 6.57 8.46 26.91
CA THR A 103 5.38 8.35 27.78
C THR A 103 5.21 9.50 28.75
N GLY A 104 6.21 10.38 28.84
CA GLY A 104 6.25 11.50 29.79
C GLY A 104 6.68 11.05 31.19
N GLY A 105 7.62 10.11 31.28
CA GLY A 105 8.25 9.63 32.51
C GLY A 105 7.65 8.37 33.12
N ALA A 106 6.59 7.81 32.53
CA ALA A 106 5.89 6.63 33.07
C ALA A 106 6.53 5.28 32.67
N GLY A 107 7.41 5.31 31.66
CA GLY A 107 8.01 4.11 31.08
C GLY A 107 6.98 3.14 30.50
N PHE A 108 7.43 1.90 30.27
CA PHE A 108 6.61 0.75 29.92
C PHE A 108 7.40 -0.54 30.12
N LEU A 109 6.73 -1.63 30.54
CA LEU A 109 7.33 -2.95 30.81
C LEU A 109 8.30 -3.47 29.73
N LEU A 110 8.17 -3.07 28.46
CA LEU A 110 9.08 -3.50 27.39
C LEU A 110 10.51 -2.95 27.54
N GLY A 111 10.66 -1.77 28.13
CA GLY A 111 11.94 -1.11 28.38
C GLY A 111 12.50 -1.39 29.78
N MET A 112 11.84 -2.23 30.57
CA MET A 112 12.18 -2.48 31.97
C MET A 112 12.88 -3.84 32.13
N GLY A 113 13.94 -3.89 32.93
CA GLY A 113 14.45 -5.15 33.45
C GLY A 113 13.48 -5.76 34.48
N ARG A 114 13.71 -7.02 34.84
CA ARG A 114 12.91 -7.68 35.88
C ARG A 114 13.08 -6.95 37.22
N GLY A 115 11.97 -6.65 37.89
CA GLY A 115 11.96 -5.91 39.15
C GLY A 115 10.57 -5.45 39.54
N GLY A 116 10.47 -4.75 40.68
CA GLY A 116 9.17 -4.38 41.28
C GLY A 116 8.26 -3.58 40.34
N GLU A 117 8.81 -2.62 39.58
CA GLU A 117 8.02 -1.81 38.65
C GLU A 117 7.55 -2.63 37.42
N TYR A 118 8.42 -3.49 36.88
CA TYR A 118 8.04 -4.42 35.82
C TYR A 118 6.89 -5.34 36.28
N ASP A 119 7.03 -5.94 37.47
CA ASP A 119 6.03 -6.85 38.02
C ASP A 119 4.71 -6.12 38.29
N ARG A 120 4.77 -4.87 38.78
CA ARG A 120 3.59 -4.00 38.97
C ARG A 120 2.82 -3.78 37.66
N GLN A 121 3.48 -3.30 36.60
CA GLN A 121 2.82 -3.07 35.31
C GLN A 121 2.31 -4.38 34.69
N PHE A 122 3.09 -5.45 34.80
CA PHE A 122 2.68 -6.76 34.31
C PHE A 122 1.44 -7.26 35.04
N ASP A 123 1.36 -7.08 36.36
CA ASP A 123 0.20 -7.47 37.16
C ASP A 123 -1.03 -6.64 36.79
N CYS A 124 -0.92 -5.31 36.65
CA CYS A 124 -2.02 -4.47 36.16
C CYS A 124 -2.62 -5.00 34.86
N VAL A 125 -1.75 -5.37 33.90
CA VAL A 125 -2.17 -5.79 32.56
C VAL A 125 -2.67 -7.23 32.52
N MET A 126 -1.97 -8.17 33.16
CA MET A 126 -2.15 -9.61 32.95
C MET A 126 -2.75 -10.37 34.13
N ARG A 127 -2.72 -9.84 35.36
CA ARG A 127 -3.17 -10.55 36.57
C ARG A 127 -4.29 -9.84 37.35
N GLY A 128 -4.37 -8.51 37.25
CA GLY A 128 -5.24 -7.68 38.06
C GLY A 128 -4.51 -7.10 39.27
N MET A 129 -5.08 -6.03 39.81
CA MET A 129 -4.53 -5.28 40.93
C MET A 129 -5.68 -4.68 41.75
N ALA A 130 -5.45 -4.37 43.04
CA ALA A 130 -6.46 -3.76 43.90
C ALA A 130 -7.80 -4.52 43.98
N GLY A 131 -7.76 -5.85 43.88
CA GLY A 131 -8.97 -6.70 43.83
C GLY A 131 -9.81 -6.53 42.56
N GLN A 132 -9.31 -5.80 41.56
CA GLN A 132 -9.94 -5.59 40.26
C GLN A 132 -9.31 -6.52 39.20
N PRO A 133 -10.08 -6.90 38.15
CA PRO A 133 -9.59 -7.79 37.10
C PRO A 133 -8.43 -7.17 36.30
N ALA A 134 -7.61 -8.04 35.71
CA ALA A 134 -6.54 -7.66 34.79
C ALA A 134 -7.05 -6.84 33.59
N ALA A 135 -6.22 -5.91 33.12
CA ALA A 135 -6.59 -5.08 31.98
C ALA A 135 -6.78 -5.87 30.69
N PHE A 136 -6.11 -7.02 30.51
CA PHE A 136 -6.43 -8.01 29.48
C PHE A 136 -7.21 -9.17 30.11
N GLN A 137 -8.36 -9.49 29.54
CA GLN A 137 -9.22 -10.58 30.00
C GLN A 137 -9.30 -11.67 28.93
N PRO A 138 -9.40 -12.96 29.31
CA PRO A 138 -9.50 -14.06 28.35
C PRO A 138 -10.63 -13.90 27.31
N GLY A 139 -11.78 -13.37 27.74
CA GLY A 139 -12.94 -13.13 26.86
C GLY A 139 -12.80 -11.95 25.90
N ASP A 140 -11.71 -11.18 25.98
CA ASP A 140 -11.53 -9.99 25.13
C ASP A 140 -11.42 -10.33 23.64
N LEU A 141 -10.87 -11.50 23.31
CA LEU A 141 -10.68 -11.92 21.93
C LEU A 141 -12.01 -12.09 21.21
N ASP A 142 -12.97 -12.77 21.84
CA ASP A 142 -14.29 -13.04 21.27
C ASP A 142 -15.20 -11.83 21.36
N LYS A 143 -15.03 -10.99 22.38
CA LYS A 143 -15.87 -9.81 22.61
C LYS A 143 -15.46 -8.60 21.79
N PHE A 144 -14.16 -8.30 21.72
CA PHE A 144 -13.63 -7.09 21.10
C PHE A 144 -12.87 -7.37 19.82
N VAL A 145 -11.87 -8.26 19.86
CA VAL A 145 -10.87 -8.36 18.80
C VAL A 145 -11.45 -8.98 17.52
N SER A 146 -12.01 -10.19 17.63
CA SER A 146 -12.56 -10.93 16.49
C SER A 146 -13.72 -10.19 15.81
N PRO A 147 -14.76 -9.73 16.53
CA PRO A 147 -15.88 -9.04 15.90
C PRO A 147 -15.47 -7.72 15.24
N LYS A 148 -14.61 -6.94 15.91
CA LYS A 148 -14.16 -5.64 15.37
C LYS A 148 -13.28 -5.82 14.14
N ALA A 149 -12.32 -6.74 14.16
CA ALA A 149 -11.45 -7.02 13.02
C ALA A 149 -12.27 -7.53 11.82
N SER A 150 -13.18 -8.48 12.05
CA SER A 150 -14.05 -9.05 11.03
C SER A 150 -14.98 -8.00 10.40
N ALA A 151 -15.70 -7.22 11.22
CA ALA A 151 -16.61 -6.18 10.72
C ALA A 151 -15.88 -5.06 9.98
N THR A 152 -14.71 -4.65 10.47
CA THR A 152 -13.88 -3.62 9.81
C THR A 152 -13.35 -4.13 8.47
N ALA A 153 -12.88 -5.38 8.42
CA ALA A 153 -12.39 -6.01 7.20
C ALA A 153 -13.48 -6.13 6.12
N ASP A 154 -14.66 -6.65 6.50
CA ASP A 154 -15.79 -6.79 5.58
C ASP A 154 -16.21 -5.44 5.00
N GLN A 155 -16.38 -4.41 5.85
CA GLN A 155 -16.77 -3.08 5.39
C GLN A 155 -15.76 -2.45 4.44
N LEU A 156 -14.47 -2.56 4.74
CA LEU A 156 -13.42 -1.97 3.90
C LEU A 156 -13.42 -2.61 2.51
N ILE A 157 -13.60 -3.94 2.43
CA ILE A 157 -13.76 -4.64 1.15
C ILE A 157 -15.04 -4.20 0.43
N GLN A 158 -16.16 -4.10 1.15
CA GLN A 158 -17.43 -3.65 0.57
C GLN A 158 -17.32 -2.23 -0.01
N SER A 159 -16.61 -1.36 0.69
CA SER A 159 -16.42 0.04 0.31
C SER A 159 -15.39 0.23 -0.81
N ALA A 160 -14.45 -0.69 -0.97
CA ALA A 160 -13.36 -0.64 -1.94
C ALA A 160 -13.82 -0.75 -3.41
N ALA A 161 -14.99 -1.34 -3.67
CA ALA A 161 -15.55 -1.46 -5.03
C ALA A 161 -14.55 -2.04 -6.07
N GLY A 162 -13.71 -2.99 -5.66
CA GLY A 162 -12.79 -3.74 -6.54
C GLY A 162 -11.32 -3.29 -6.52
N GLU A 163 -11.00 -2.16 -5.88
CA GLU A 163 -9.62 -1.69 -5.71
C GLU A 163 -9.42 -1.02 -4.35
N PHE A 164 -8.32 -1.30 -3.66
CA PHE A 164 -7.94 -0.58 -2.44
C PHE A 164 -6.44 -0.69 -2.16
N ASP A 165 -5.94 0.21 -1.31
CA ASP A 165 -4.63 0.06 -0.69
C ASP A 165 -4.70 -0.98 0.44
N VAL A 166 -4.15 -2.16 0.21
CA VAL A 166 -4.20 -3.26 1.18
C VAL A 166 -3.39 -2.97 2.45
N ILE A 167 -2.42 -2.05 2.39
CA ILE A 167 -1.60 -1.73 3.55
C ILE A 167 -2.25 -0.61 4.34
N GLU A 168 -2.42 0.57 3.74
CA GLU A 168 -2.90 1.75 4.45
C GLU A 168 -4.39 1.68 4.78
N ASP A 169 -5.21 1.38 3.78
CA ASP A 169 -6.66 1.43 3.92
C ASP A 169 -7.24 0.15 4.51
N TYR A 170 -6.48 -0.95 4.54
CA TYR A 170 -6.94 -2.25 5.03
C TYR A 170 -6.19 -2.75 6.26
N LEU A 171 -4.95 -3.21 6.13
CA LEU A 171 -4.23 -3.82 7.26
C LEU A 171 -3.94 -2.83 8.40
N ASN A 172 -3.43 -1.64 8.08
CA ASN A 172 -3.22 -0.57 9.07
C ASN A 172 -4.55 -0.16 9.71
N ARG A 173 -5.59 0.01 8.88
CA ARG A 173 -6.90 0.45 9.36
C ARG A 173 -7.53 -0.57 10.31
N ILE A 174 -7.49 -1.86 9.97
CA ILE A 174 -7.99 -2.94 10.83
C ILE A 174 -7.21 -2.98 12.15
N ALA A 175 -5.88 -2.87 12.10
CA ALA A 175 -5.05 -2.88 13.30
C ALA A 175 -5.37 -1.72 14.25
N VAL A 176 -5.44 -0.49 13.73
CA VAL A 176 -5.73 0.68 14.57
C VAL A 176 -7.17 0.69 15.09
N GLU A 177 -8.14 0.32 14.26
CA GLU A 177 -9.55 0.25 14.67
C GLU A 177 -9.78 -0.81 15.74
N THR A 178 -9.11 -1.97 15.64
CA THR A 178 -9.18 -3.04 16.62
C THR A 178 -8.48 -2.64 17.93
N CYS A 179 -7.27 -2.05 17.84
CA CYS A 179 -6.55 -1.51 18.99
C CYS A 179 -7.36 -0.45 19.73
N CYS A 180 -7.87 0.55 19.02
CA CYS A 180 -8.66 1.62 19.63
C CYS A 180 -9.94 1.08 20.30
N HIS A 181 -10.63 0.14 19.65
CA HIS A 181 -11.85 -0.42 20.21
C HIS A 181 -11.63 -1.28 21.46
N HIS A 182 -10.58 -2.09 21.48
CA HIS A 182 -10.24 -2.92 22.63
C HIS A 182 -9.67 -2.07 23.78
N TYR A 183 -8.83 -1.08 23.47
CA TYR A 183 -8.14 -0.29 24.48
C TYR A 183 -8.96 0.86 25.05
N GLY A 184 -10.01 1.31 24.34
CA GLY A 184 -10.84 2.45 24.78
C GLY A 184 -10.38 3.80 24.22
N LEU A 185 -9.69 3.81 23.07
CA LEU A 185 -9.16 5.03 22.44
C LEU A 185 -10.10 5.55 21.34
N GLU A 186 -10.20 6.88 21.21
CA GLU A 186 -10.99 7.54 20.17
C GLU A 186 -10.17 8.63 19.44
N PRO A 187 -9.14 8.28 18.65
CA PRO A 187 -8.44 9.28 17.83
C PRO A 187 -9.37 9.85 16.75
N GLU A 188 -9.21 11.13 16.41
CA GLU A 188 -10.01 11.78 15.36
C GLU A 188 -9.73 11.20 13.97
N ASP A 189 -8.45 10.92 13.68
CA ASP A 189 -7.98 10.25 12.47
C ASP A 189 -7.17 8.98 12.85
N PRO A 190 -7.77 7.77 12.71
CA PRO A 190 -7.08 6.53 13.02
C PRO A 190 -5.84 6.25 12.16
N ASN A 191 -5.78 6.71 10.90
CA ASN A 191 -4.59 6.47 10.06
C ASN A 191 -3.46 7.42 10.46
N ALA A 192 -3.77 8.68 10.80
CA ALA A 192 -2.78 9.56 11.42
C ALA A 192 -2.26 8.98 12.75
N PHE A 193 -3.16 8.47 13.60
CA PHE A 193 -2.80 7.80 14.85
C PHE A 193 -1.87 6.60 14.63
N ALA A 194 -2.16 5.76 13.62
CA ALA A 194 -1.29 4.66 13.24
C ALA A 194 0.12 5.15 12.82
N ARG A 195 0.21 6.23 12.04
CA ARG A 195 1.51 6.82 11.65
C ARG A 195 2.26 7.40 12.85
N TRP A 196 1.56 8.01 13.83
CA TRP A 196 2.17 8.45 15.09
C TRP A 196 2.77 7.27 15.83
N LEU A 197 2.03 6.16 16.00
CA LEU A 197 2.55 4.93 16.62
C LEU A 197 3.73 4.33 15.85
N MET A 198 3.70 4.36 14.51
CA MET A 198 4.82 3.91 13.68
C MET A 198 6.07 4.78 13.88
N SER A 199 5.93 6.09 14.12
CA SER A 199 7.09 6.95 14.42
C SER A 199 7.77 6.58 15.74
N LEU A 200 6.98 6.26 16.78
CA LEU A 200 7.48 5.73 18.05
C LEU A 200 8.19 4.39 17.84
N SER A 201 7.56 3.48 17.09
CA SER A 201 8.12 2.18 16.74
C SER A 201 9.44 2.28 15.96
N ALA A 202 9.57 3.26 15.06
CA ALA A 202 10.81 3.51 14.33
C ALA A 202 11.95 3.89 15.27
N LEU A 203 11.70 4.80 16.21
CA LEU A 203 12.71 5.23 17.18
C LEU A 203 13.20 4.05 18.02
N LEU A 204 12.27 3.24 18.52
CA LEU A 204 12.56 2.12 19.42
C LEU A 204 13.27 0.96 18.72
N PHE A 205 12.80 0.54 17.55
CA PHE A 205 13.22 -0.75 16.95
C PHE A 205 14.04 -0.63 15.66
N ALA A 206 14.05 0.53 15.01
CA ALA A 206 14.68 0.71 13.69
C ALA A 206 15.76 1.80 13.64
N ASP A 207 15.81 2.70 14.63
CA ASP A 207 16.88 3.70 14.75
C ASP A 207 18.05 3.17 15.60
N TYR A 208 19.06 2.64 14.93
CA TYR A 208 20.26 2.12 15.60
C TYR A 208 21.35 3.18 15.84
N LYS A 209 21.18 4.41 15.32
CA LYS A 209 22.22 5.45 15.29
C LYS A 209 21.85 6.76 15.99
N GLY A 210 20.62 6.92 16.47
CA GLY A 210 20.19 8.13 17.17
C GLY A 210 20.01 9.26 16.18
N ALA A 211 19.25 9.01 15.12
CA ALA A 211 18.95 10.01 14.10
C ALA A 211 18.00 11.08 14.68
N GLU A 212 18.43 12.33 14.66
CA GLU A 212 17.66 13.45 15.24
C GLU A 212 16.27 13.58 14.58
N ASP A 213 16.18 13.43 13.25
CA ASP A 213 14.90 13.45 12.53
C ASP A 213 13.93 12.36 13.00
N THR A 214 14.43 11.15 13.29
CA THR A 214 13.60 10.05 13.79
C THR A 214 13.12 10.32 15.20
N ARG A 215 14.01 10.84 16.07
CA ARG A 215 13.65 11.24 17.43
C ARG A 215 12.63 12.36 17.45
N ASN A 216 12.88 13.46 16.74
CA ASN A 216 11.95 14.59 16.63
C ASN A 216 10.57 14.15 16.13
N LEU A 217 10.52 13.28 15.10
CA LEU A 217 9.25 12.76 14.58
C LEU A 217 8.51 11.91 15.63
N ALA A 218 9.22 11.04 16.35
CA ALA A 218 8.63 10.21 17.40
C ALA A 218 8.11 11.05 18.58
N MET A 219 8.84 12.07 19.02
CA MET A 219 8.39 13.00 20.06
C MET A 219 7.14 13.78 19.60
N ALA A 220 7.10 14.23 18.34
CA ALA A 220 5.90 14.83 17.74
C ALA A 220 4.70 13.86 17.69
N GLY A 221 4.95 12.57 17.41
CA GLY A 221 3.94 11.53 17.48
C GLY A 221 3.42 11.33 18.90
N ALA A 222 4.32 11.25 19.89
CA ALA A 222 3.97 11.05 21.29
C ALA A 222 3.12 12.19 21.84
N LYS A 223 3.51 13.44 21.57
CA LYS A 223 2.76 14.66 21.92
C LYS A 223 1.32 14.64 21.37
N ARG A 224 1.09 14.01 20.20
CA ARG A 224 -0.25 13.87 19.60
C ARG A 224 -1.05 12.68 20.16
N ILE A 225 -0.37 11.63 20.63
CA ILE A 225 -1.01 10.48 21.27
C ILE A 225 -1.45 10.80 22.70
N HIS A 226 -0.67 11.57 23.46
CA HIS A 226 -0.95 11.88 24.88
C HIS A 226 -2.39 12.41 25.12
N PRO A 227 -2.90 13.41 24.36
CA PRO A 227 -4.27 13.90 24.54
C PRO A 227 -5.34 12.85 24.25
N VAL A 228 -5.10 11.93 23.31
CA VAL A 228 -6.04 10.83 23.00
C VAL A 228 -6.18 9.92 24.21
N THR A 229 -5.06 9.49 24.80
CA THR A 229 -5.05 8.61 25.97
C THR A 229 -5.58 9.31 27.22
N ASN A 230 -5.15 10.55 27.49
CA ASN A 230 -5.65 11.34 28.63
C ASN A 230 -7.16 11.58 28.55
N THR A 231 -7.69 11.81 27.35
CA THR A 231 -9.13 11.92 27.14
C THR A 231 -9.82 10.61 27.47
N ALA A 232 -9.33 9.48 26.98
CA ALA A 232 -9.91 8.16 27.28
C ALA A 232 -9.91 7.84 28.78
N ILE A 233 -8.83 8.12 29.50
CA ILE A 233 -8.75 7.98 30.97
C ILE A 233 -9.83 8.83 31.65
N LYS A 234 -9.98 10.10 31.25
CA LYS A 234 -11.02 10.99 31.77
C LYS A 234 -12.43 10.44 31.50
N GLN A 235 -12.67 9.86 30.33
CA GLN A 235 -13.97 9.25 30.00
C GLN A 235 -14.25 8.02 30.86
N ALA A 236 -13.26 7.13 31.04
CA ALA A 236 -13.38 5.97 31.91
C ALA A 236 -13.68 6.37 33.37
N LYS A 237 -12.98 7.38 33.90
CA LYS A 237 -13.27 7.95 35.24
C LYS A 237 -14.69 8.47 35.34
N LEU A 238 -15.14 9.24 34.36
CA LEU A 238 -16.51 9.76 34.34
C LEU A 238 -17.54 8.62 34.35
N CYS A 239 -17.36 7.59 33.51
CA CYS A 239 -18.23 6.42 33.44
C CYS A 239 -18.28 5.60 34.73
N LEU A 240 -17.16 5.49 35.46
CA LEU A 240 -17.05 4.72 36.71
C LEU A 240 -17.52 5.51 37.94
N GLN A 241 -17.13 6.78 38.05
CA GLN A 241 -17.39 7.61 39.24
C GLN A 241 -18.74 8.33 39.20
N SER A 242 -19.26 8.64 38.00
CA SER A 242 -20.54 9.34 37.84
C SER A 242 -21.39 8.74 36.71
N PRO A 243 -21.81 7.46 36.83
CA PRO A 243 -22.47 6.74 35.74
C PRO A 243 -23.71 7.46 35.19
N SER A 244 -24.55 8.04 36.04
CA SER A 244 -25.76 8.75 35.59
C SER A 244 -25.45 9.97 34.71
N ALA A 245 -24.45 10.77 35.09
CA ALA A 245 -24.01 11.92 34.30
C ALA A 245 -23.32 11.48 33.00
N ALA A 246 -22.48 10.44 33.08
CA ALA A 246 -21.81 9.86 31.91
C ALA A 246 -22.82 9.32 30.89
N VAL A 247 -23.85 8.60 31.35
CA VAL A 247 -24.92 8.05 30.50
C VAL A 247 -25.72 9.16 29.83
N GLN A 248 -26.02 10.25 30.54
CA GLN A 248 -26.66 11.41 29.93
C GLN A 248 -25.77 12.07 28.85
N GLN A 249 -24.47 12.16 29.11
CA GLN A 249 -23.54 12.84 28.21
C GLN A 249 -23.12 11.99 27.00
N HIS A 250 -23.04 10.66 27.16
CA HIS A 250 -22.41 9.77 26.19
C HIS A 250 -23.26 8.57 25.78
N GLY A 251 -24.40 8.34 26.45
CA GLY A 251 -25.24 7.18 26.25
C GLY A 251 -24.75 5.96 27.01
N LYS A 252 -25.69 5.06 27.33
CA LYS A 252 -25.43 3.86 28.13
C LYS A 252 -24.45 2.89 27.46
N ALA A 253 -24.66 2.61 26.18
CA ALA A 253 -23.84 1.65 25.45
C ALA A 253 -22.36 2.06 25.35
N TYR A 254 -22.10 3.37 25.24
CA TYR A 254 -20.73 3.90 25.31
C TYR A 254 -20.12 3.68 26.70
N CYS A 255 -20.86 3.99 27.77
CA CYS A 255 -20.35 3.83 29.12
C CYS A 255 -20.07 2.36 29.43
N ASP A 256 -20.98 1.45 29.07
CA ASP A 256 -20.80 0.00 29.22
C ASP A 256 -19.57 -0.50 28.44
N TRP A 257 -19.33 0.03 27.24
CA TRP A 257 -18.13 -0.29 26.45
C TRP A 257 -16.86 0.27 27.13
N MET A 258 -16.88 1.55 27.53
CA MET A 258 -15.72 2.23 28.07
C MET A 258 -15.21 1.58 29.35
N THR A 259 -16.09 1.24 30.29
CA THR A 259 -15.72 0.60 31.56
C THR A 259 -15.15 -0.80 31.38
N ASP A 260 -15.50 -1.47 30.28
CA ASP A 260 -15.04 -2.82 29.95
C ASP A 260 -13.77 -2.87 29.09
N THR A 261 -13.32 -1.72 28.56
CA THR A 261 -12.06 -1.62 27.81
C THR A 261 -10.82 -1.81 28.70
N VAL A 262 -9.65 -1.94 28.08
CA VAL A 262 -8.36 -2.00 28.81
C VAL A 262 -8.15 -0.76 29.69
N ILE A 263 -8.41 0.45 29.16
CA ILE A 263 -8.34 1.69 29.95
C ILE A 263 -9.38 1.68 31.07
N GLY A 264 -10.62 1.27 30.77
CA GLY A 264 -11.68 1.17 31.77
C GLY A 264 -11.29 0.32 32.98
N ARG A 265 -10.71 -0.86 32.73
CA ARG A 265 -10.22 -1.77 33.77
C ARG A 265 -9.01 -1.24 34.53
N LEU A 266 -8.07 -0.56 33.85
CA LEU A 266 -6.94 0.09 34.54
C LEU A 266 -7.40 1.24 35.44
N VAL A 267 -8.38 2.03 35.00
CA VAL A 267 -8.98 3.08 35.83
C VAL A 267 -9.76 2.46 36.99
N ALA A 268 -10.44 1.32 36.79
CA ALA A 268 -11.08 0.62 37.90
C ALA A 268 -10.05 0.17 38.97
N GLN A 269 -8.89 -0.37 38.55
CA GLN A 269 -7.79 -0.70 39.47
C GLN A 269 -7.30 0.55 40.23
N GLN A 270 -7.10 1.67 39.53
CA GLN A 270 -6.70 2.95 40.14
C GLN A 270 -7.72 3.45 41.19
N LEU A 271 -9.01 3.41 40.85
CA LEU A 271 -10.07 3.93 41.72
C LEU A 271 -10.34 3.03 42.92
N ALA A 272 -10.09 1.72 42.80
CA ALA A 272 -10.25 0.77 43.88
C ALA A 272 -9.20 0.96 44.98
N ASP A 273 -7.94 1.20 44.60
CA ASP A 273 -6.87 1.52 45.54
C ASP A 273 -5.79 2.39 44.85
N PRO A 274 -5.76 3.70 45.10
CA PRO A 274 -4.77 4.61 44.50
C PRO A 274 -3.33 4.39 44.96
N GLU A 275 -3.07 3.68 46.06
CA GLU A 275 -1.70 3.46 46.55
C GLU A 275 -0.98 2.37 45.76
N ILE A 276 -1.70 1.34 45.33
CA ILE A 276 -1.15 0.23 44.55
C ILE A 276 -1.54 0.30 43.07
N GLY A 277 -2.74 0.80 42.75
CA GLY A 277 -3.26 0.90 41.39
C GLY A 277 -2.47 1.89 40.53
N PRO A 278 -2.60 1.81 39.19
CA PRO A 278 -1.82 2.66 38.29
C PRO A 278 -2.28 4.12 38.31
N SER A 279 -1.34 5.06 38.38
CA SER A 279 -1.60 6.49 38.21
C SER A 279 -2.05 6.83 36.77
N ASP A 280 -2.51 8.06 36.53
CA ASP A 280 -2.87 8.48 35.16
C ASP A 280 -1.66 8.46 34.23
N GLU A 281 -0.48 8.80 34.75
CA GLU A 281 0.77 8.66 34.00
C GLU A 281 1.06 7.19 33.69
N ASP A 282 0.92 6.28 34.66
CA ASP A 282 1.13 4.84 34.47
C ASP A 282 0.18 4.28 33.40
N ILE A 283 -1.11 4.59 33.48
CA ILE A 283 -2.12 4.15 32.50
C ILE A 283 -1.75 4.68 31.11
N ARG A 284 -1.34 5.96 31.01
CA ARG A 284 -0.90 6.52 29.73
C ARG A 284 0.31 5.77 29.18
N GLY A 285 1.34 5.54 30.00
CA GLY A 285 2.55 4.82 29.61
C GLY A 285 2.27 3.41 29.13
N MET A 286 1.49 2.65 29.90
CA MET A 286 1.07 1.29 29.54
C MET A 286 0.31 1.25 28.21
N ILE A 287 -0.67 2.14 28.01
CA ILE A 287 -1.47 2.15 26.79
C ILE A 287 -0.67 2.56 25.56
N ILE A 288 0.24 3.55 25.69
CA ILE A 288 1.14 3.93 24.59
C ILE A 288 2.04 2.75 24.22
N GLY A 289 2.67 2.11 25.21
CA GLY A 289 3.54 0.96 25.00
C GLY A 289 2.81 -0.22 24.33
N LEU A 290 1.62 -0.56 24.83
CA LEU A 290 0.76 -1.60 24.24
C LEU A 290 0.36 -1.26 22.80
N ALA A 291 -0.04 -0.01 22.52
CA ALA A 291 -0.48 0.41 21.19
C ALA A 291 0.68 0.42 20.17
N VAL A 292 1.89 0.84 20.59
CA VAL A 292 3.11 0.78 19.77
C VAL A 292 3.51 -0.67 19.49
N GLY A 293 3.29 -1.57 20.44
CA GLY A 293 3.49 -3.01 20.28
C GLY A 293 2.43 -3.72 19.42
N PHE A 294 1.29 -3.07 19.17
CA PHE A 294 0.14 -3.65 18.46
C PHE A 294 0.02 -3.15 17.02
N VAL A 295 -0.15 -1.84 16.78
CA VAL A 295 -0.56 -1.34 15.46
C VAL A 295 0.56 -1.47 14.41
N PRO A 296 1.79 -0.96 14.63
CA PRO A 296 2.88 -1.07 13.65
C PRO A 296 3.30 -2.51 13.35
N THR A 297 3.35 -3.37 14.37
CA THR A 297 3.73 -4.79 14.24
C THR A 297 2.60 -5.60 13.60
N GLY A 298 1.34 -5.31 13.91
CA GLY A 298 0.17 -5.93 13.33
C GLY A 298 0.13 -5.74 11.81
N ALA A 299 0.23 -4.50 11.36
CA ALA A 299 0.24 -4.20 9.94
C ALA A 299 1.55 -4.57 9.23
N GLY A 300 2.70 -4.39 9.89
CA GLY A 300 3.99 -4.85 9.38
C GLY A 300 4.02 -6.36 9.15
N GLY A 301 3.48 -7.13 10.10
CA GLY A 301 3.34 -8.58 10.04
C GLY A 301 2.38 -8.99 8.94
N GLY A 302 1.23 -8.33 8.84
CA GLY A 302 0.28 -8.55 7.74
C GLY A 302 0.88 -8.28 6.36
N GLY A 303 1.62 -7.19 6.20
CA GLY A 303 2.34 -6.90 4.94
C GLY A 303 3.37 -7.99 4.60
N GLY A 304 4.12 -8.46 5.60
CA GLY A 304 5.07 -9.57 5.44
C GLY A 304 4.40 -10.89 5.03
N ILE A 305 3.28 -11.25 5.68
CA ILE A 305 2.46 -12.41 5.34
C ILE A 305 1.99 -12.31 3.88
N LEU A 306 1.42 -11.17 3.48
CA LEU A 306 0.93 -10.96 2.12
C LEU A 306 2.05 -11.12 1.09
N GLU A 307 3.23 -10.54 1.32
CA GLU A 307 4.39 -10.72 0.43
C GLU A 307 4.79 -12.20 0.31
N VAL A 308 4.76 -12.96 1.40
CA VAL A 308 5.10 -14.39 1.38
C VAL A 308 4.08 -15.21 0.60
N LEU A 309 2.78 -14.93 0.79
CA LEU A 309 1.70 -15.59 0.07
C LEU A 309 1.73 -15.29 -1.43
N LEU A 310 1.89 -14.02 -1.82
CA LEU A 310 1.99 -13.61 -3.23
C LEU A 310 3.17 -14.27 -3.95
N ASN A 311 4.29 -14.48 -3.25
CA ASN A 311 5.46 -15.18 -3.78
C ASN A 311 5.32 -16.71 -3.74
N ARG A 312 4.22 -17.27 -3.22
CA ARG A 312 3.98 -18.72 -3.07
C ARG A 312 2.55 -19.08 -3.51
N PRO A 313 2.27 -19.16 -4.83
CA PRO A 313 0.91 -19.39 -5.33
C PRO A 313 0.23 -20.65 -4.78
N ALA A 314 0.98 -21.73 -4.55
CA ALA A 314 0.45 -22.95 -3.96
C ALA A 314 0.00 -22.77 -2.49
N VAL A 315 0.73 -21.95 -1.72
CA VAL A 315 0.36 -21.60 -0.33
C VAL A 315 -0.82 -20.63 -0.34
N MET A 316 -0.79 -19.61 -1.21
CA MET A 316 -1.90 -18.68 -1.41
C MET A 316 -3.21 -19.41 -1.71
N ARG A 317 -3.17 -20.45 -2.57
CA ARG A 317 -4.34 -21.27 -2.86
C ARG A 317 -4.87 -21.98 -1.62
N ARG A 318 -4.02 -22.65 -0.84
CA ARG A 318 -4.44 -23.30 0.43
C ARG A 318 -5.03 -22.31 1.43
N ALA A 319 -4.43 -21.11 1.54
CA ALA A 319 -4.96 -20.05 2.39
C ALA A 319 -6.35 -19.58 1.93
N LYS A 320 -6.55 -19.41 0.61
CA LYS A 320 -7.86 -19.09 0.03
C LYS A 320 -8.89 -20.21 0.28
N ASP A 321 -8.49 -21.47 0.15
CA ASP A 321 -9.37 -22.60 0.39
C ASP A 321 -9.81 -22.66 1.86
N ALA A 322 -8.88 -22.51 2.81
CA ALA A 322 -9.19 -22.44 4.24
C ALA A 322 -10.10 -21.24 4.59
N ALA A 323 -9.83 -20.07 4.02
CA ALA A 323 -10.68 -18.89 4.20
C ALA A 323 -12.11 -19.10 3.68
N ARG A 324 -12.27 -19.76 2.52
CA ARG A 324 -13.57 -20.06 1.90
C ARG A 324 -14.35 -21.14 2.64
N SER A 325 -13.67 -22.13 3.21
CA SER A 325 -14.31 -23.17 4.02
C SER A 325 -14.62 -22.73 5.44
N GLY A 326 -14.16 -21.54 5.85
CA GLY A 326 -14.30 -21.05 7.22
C GLY A 326 -13.41 -21.77 8.24
N ASP A 327 -12.34 -22.44 7.79
CA ASP A 327 -11.38 -23.13 8.65
C ASP A 327 -10.32 -22.13 9.16
N ASP A 328 -10.71 -21.36 10.17
CA ASP A 328 -9.87 -20.32 10.76
C ASP A 328 -8.60 -20.90 11.40
N GLY A 329 -8.64 -22.13 11.90
CA GLY A 329 -7.47 -22.79 12.49
C GLY A 329 -6.40 -23.13 11.46
N THR A 330 -6.79 -23.69 10.31
CA THR A 330 -5.85 -23.93 9.19
C THR A 330 -5.36 -22.63 8.60
N LEU A 331 -6.24 -21.64 8.45
CA LEU A 331 -5.85 -20.32 7.96
C LEU A 331 -4.80 -19.69 8.88
N GLU A 332 -5.05 -19.60 10.19
CA GLU A 332 -4.11 -19.05 11.17
C GLU A 332 -2.73 -19.71 11.05
N ARG A 333 -2.68 -21.05 11.03
CA ARG A 333 -1.43 -21.81 10.90
C ARG A 333 -0.64 -21.44 9.64
N ILE A 334 -1.32 -21.27 8.51
CA ILE A 334 -0.69 -20.82 7.26
C ILE A 334 -0.15 -19.39 7.41
N LEU A 335 -0.93 -18.48 8.01
CA LEU A 335 -0.54 -17.08 8.18
C LEU A 335 0.66 -16.94 9.12
N LEU A 336 0.73 -17.72 10.21
CA LEU A 336 1.84 -17.68 11.14
C LEU A 336 3.13 -18.26 10.55
N GLU A 337 3.05 -19.36 9.81
CA GLU A 337 4.20 -19.86 9.06
C GLU A 337 4.65 -18.83 8.01
N ALA A 338 3.72 -18.12 7.34
CA ALA A 338 4.07 -17.03 6.44
C ALA A 338 4.75 -15.86 7.18
N MET A 339 4.27 -15.48 8.36
CA MET A 339 4.90 -14.46 9.20
C MET A 339 6.32 -14.85 9.61
N ARG A 340 6.58 -16.11 9.97
CA ARG A 340 7.94 -16.60 10.29
C ARG A 340 8.93 -16.34 9.16
N PHE A 341 8.48 -16.42 7.90
CA PHE A 341 9.30 -16.12 6.72
C PHE A 341 9.56 -14.63 6.50
N LYS A 342 8.71 -13.75 7.03
CA LYS A 342 8.87 -12.29 6.94
C LYS A 342 8.22 -11.60 8.15
N PRO A 343 8.86 -11.65 9.34
CA PRO A 343 8.30 -11.09 10.56
C PRO A 343 8.27 -9.55 10.50
N PRO A 344 7.44 -8.89 11.35
CA PRO A 344 7.32 -7.43 11.36
C PRO A 344 8.61 -6.70 11.75
N ILE A 345 9.47 -7.34 12.55
CA ILE A 345 10.72 -6.77 13.04
C ILE A 345 11.89 -7.57 12.44
N LEU A 346 12.57 -6.96 11.49
CA LEU A 346 13.69 -7.56 10.76
C LEU A 346 15.01 -6.86 11.08
N PRO A 347 16.10 -7.60 11.32
CA PRO A 347 16.19 -9.06 11.48
C PRO A 347 15.85 -9.57 12.90
N GLY A 348 15.63 -8.68 13.85
CA GLY A 348 15.30 -9.01 15.24
C GLY A 348 15.41 -7.80 16.14
N LEU A 349 15.38 -8.03 17.45
CA LEU A 349 15.35 -6.95 18.44
C LEU A 349 16.75 -6.58 18.94
N PRO A 350 17.03 -5.28 19.09
CA PRO A 350 18.18 -4.79 19.83
C PRO A 350 18.27 -5.32 21.27
N ARG A 351 19.50 -5.51 21.72
CA ARG A 351 19.91 -5.80 23.10
C ARG A 351 21.17 -5.03 23.43
N TYR A 352 21.40 -4.76 24.70
CA TYR A 352 22.59 -4.05 25.17
C TYR A 352 23.27 -4.82 26.29
N VAL A 353 24.60 -4.90 26.23
CA VAL A 353 25.39 -5.65 27.22
C VAL A 353 25.71 -4.74 28.39
N ILE A 354 25.08 -4.97 29.54
CA ILE A 354 25.34 -4.19 30.77
C ILE A 354 26.32 -4.85 31.72
N GLU A 355 26.46 -6.17 31.62
CA GLU A 355 27.35 -6.94 32.49
C GLU A 355 28.32 -7.83 31.70
N SER A 356 29.51 -8.02 32.28
CA SER A 356 30.50 -8.94 31.72
C SER A 356 30.02 -10.39 31.85
N ALA A 357 30.65 -11.31 31.11
CA ALA A 357 30.33 -12.72 31.25
C ALA A 357 30.52 -13.20 32.70
N PRO A 358 29.65 -14.09 33.21
CA PRO A 358 29.78 -14.60 34.57
C PRO A 358 31.16 -15.23 34.82
N ASN A 359 31.78 -14.92 35.96
CA ASN A 359 33.04 -15.55 36.37
C ASN A 359 32.81 -16.92 37.03
N ASP A 360 31.58 -17.22 37.47
CA ASP A 360 31.20 -18.52 38.02
C ASP A 360 31.36 -19.64 36.97
N ALA A 361 31.97 -20.75 37.37
CA ALA A 361 32.16 -21.92 36.53
C ALA A 361 30.84 -22.67 36.27
N ASN A 362 29.84 -22.52 37.14
CA ASN A 362 28.54 -23.19 37.03
C ASN A 362 27.48 -22.37 36.29
N ALA A 363 27.74 -21.09 36.01
CA ALA A 363 26.80 -20.24 35.28
C ALA A 363 26.68 -20.67 33.80
N PRO A 364 25.51 -20.53 33.16
CA PRO A 364 25.34 -20.77 31.74
C PRO A 364 26.33 -19.93 30.91
N ARG A 365 27.10 -20.58 30.03
CA ARG A 365 28.08 -19.91 29.16
C ARG A 365 27.80 -20.11 27.69
N ASN A 366 28.15 -19.11 26.91
CA ASN A 366 28.20 -19.18 25.46
C ASN A 366 29.49 -18.53 24.96
N SER A 367 30.50 -19.35 24.62
CA SER A 367 31.85 -18.88 24.24
C SER A 367 31.90 -17.89 23.06
N ARG A 368 30.84 -17.80 22.23
CA ARG A 368 30.76 -16.81 21.15
C ARG A 368 30.21 -15.48 21.65
N VAL A 369 29.07 -15.53 22.36
CA VAL A 369 28.38 -14.33 22.88
C VAL A 369 29.13 -13.73 24.06
N ASP A 370 29.78 -14.55 24.89
CA ASP A 370 30.51 -14.12 26.09
C ASP A 370 31.70 -13.20 25.79
N LYS A 371 32.19 -13.22 24.55
CA LYS A 371 33.28 -12.35 24.08
C LYS A 371 32.81 -10.94 23.71
N ILE A 372 31.50 -10.70 23.66
CA ILE A 372 30.95 -9.38 23.36
C ILE A 372 31.14 -8.49 24.60
N PRO A 373 31.82 -7.33 24.48
CA PRO A 373 32.16 -6.49 25.62
C PRO A 373 30.93 -5.78 26.20
N VAL A 374 31.03 -5.37 27.46
CA VAL A 374 30.09 -4.43 28.09
C VAL A 374 30.02 -3.14 27.27
N GLY A 375 28.84 -2.55 27.19
CA GLY A 375 28.56 -1.38 26.37
C GLY A 375 28.28 -1.67 24.89
N ALA A 376 28.27 -2.95 24.50
CA ALA A 376 28.01 -3.33 23.12
C ALA A 376 26.52 -3.42 22.80
N THR A 377 26.17 -2.96 21.60
CA THR A 377 24.86 -3.18 20.99
C THR A 377 24.83 -4.52 20.26
N ILE A 378 23.83 -5.34 20.55
CA ILE A 378 23.57 -6.61 19.88
C ILE A 378 22.26 -6.50 19.10
N LEU A 379 22.25 -7.04 17.89
CA LEU A 379 21.03 -7.33 17.14
C LEU A 379 20.80 -8.84 17.16
N ALA A 380 19.91 -9.27 18.06
CA ALA A 380 19.56 -10.68 18.22
C ALA A 380 18.59 -11.09 17.10
N ALA A 381 19.12 -11.71 16.05
CA ALA A 381 18.39 -11.92 14.80
C ALA A 381 17.44 -13.12 14.88
N SER A 382 16.28 -12.96 15.55
CA SER A 382 15.22 -13.98 15.63
C SER A 382 14.81 -14.50 14.24
N PHE A 383 14.75 -13.62 13.24
CA PHE A 383 14.50 -14.00 11.84
C PHE A 383 15.50 -15.04 11.32
N SER A 384 16.77 -14.92 11.69
CA SER A 384 17.80 -15.87 11.32
C SER A 384 17.71 -17.16 12.14
N ALA A 385 17.55 -17.02 13.46
CA ALA A 385 17.52 -18.11 14.43
C ALA A 385 16.43 -19.14 14.11
N MET A 386 15.22 -18.70 13.73
CA MET A 386 14.10 -19.58 13.38
C MET A 386 14.30 -20.38 12.09
N PHE A 387 15.40 -20.16 11.36
CA PHE A 387 15.80 -20.95 10.19
C PHE A 387 17.16 -21.64 10.39
N ASP A 388 17.60 -21.82 11.64
CA ASP A 388 18.83 -22.53 11.95
C ASP A 388 18.63 -24.05 11.87
N GLY A 389 19.09 -24.64 10.77
CA GLY A 389 19.00 -26.08 10.55
C GLY A 389 19.84 -26.93 11.53
N ARG A 390 20.71 -26.30 12.33
CA ARG A 390 21.46 -26.98 13.40
C ARG A 390 20.57 -27.37 14.57
N LYS A 391 19.56 -26.53 14.87
CA LYS A 391 18.57 -26.77 15.93
C LYS A 391 17.37 -27.56 15.40
N PHE A 392 16.87 -27.20 14.22
CA PHE A 392 15.59 -27.70 13.69
C PHE A 392 15.72 -28.67 12.50
N GLY A 393 16.93 -29.04 12.10
CA GLY A 393 17.19 -29.87 10.92
C GLY A 393 17.01 -29.15 9.57
N GLY A 394 17.37 -29.82 8.48
CA GLY A 394 17.36 -29.24 7.13
C GLY A 394 15.97 -28.82 6.61
N GLY A 395 14.91 -29.43 7.13
CA GLY A 395 13.51 -29.17 6.73
C GLY A 395 13.01 -27.78 7.11
N ILE A 396 13.65 -27.07 8.05
CA ILE A 396 13.19 -25.79 8.60
C ILE A 396 13.05 -24.66 7.56
N LYS A 397 13.72 -24.82 6.42
CA LYS A 397 13.70 -23.85 5.31
C LYS A 397 12.43 -23.96 4.45
N ARG A 398 11.75 -25.11 4.50
CA ARG A 398 10.50 -25.39 3.78
C ARG A 398 9.33 -24.72 4.50
N PHE A 399 8.35 -24.29 3.71
CA PHE A 399 7.10 -23.78 4.25
C PHE A 399 6.28 -24.97 4.73
N ASP A 400 5.84 -24.93 5.98
CA ASP A 400 5.10 -26.00 6.64
C ASP A 400 4.12 -25.39 7.65
N GLU A 401 2.85 -25.33 7.28
CA GLU A 401 1.78 -24.83 8.16
C GLU A 401 1.49 -25.75 9.36
N THR A 402 2.00 -26.98 9.38
CA THR A 402 1.83 -27.89 10.53
C THR A 402 2.98 -27.79 11.53
N ARG A 403 3.89 -26.84 11.32
CA ARG A 403 5.10 -26.67 12.13
C ARG A 403 4.77 -26.21 13.55
N GLU A 404 5.08 -27.06 14.51
CA GLU A 404 5.04 -26.71 15.93
C GLU A 404 6.45 -26.39 16.44
N LEU A 405 6.70 -25.11 16.73
CA LEU A 405 7.96 -24.67 17.36
C LEU A 405 7.84 -24.54 18.88
N SER A 406 6.60 -24.52 19.43
CA SER A 406 6.35 -24.36 20.87
C SER A 406 7.18 -23.19 21.45
N LYS A 407 7.86 -23.40 22.58
CA LYS A 407 8.75 -22.41 23.22
C LYS A 407 9.90 -21.92 22.33
N ASP A 408 10.28 -22.69 21.31
CA ASP A 408 11.37 -22.33 20.39
C ASP A 408 10.93 -21.36 19.28
N ASP A 409 9.64 -20.95 19.23
CA ASP A 409 9.17 -19.91 18.31
C ASP A 409 9.58 -18.51 18.78
N LEU A 410 10.51 -17.88 18.06
CA LEU A 410 10.99 -16.53 18.39
C LEU A 410 10.22 -15.41 17.69
N SER A 411 9.14 -15.71 16.96
CA SER A 411 8.32 -14.72 16.22
C SER A 411 7.64 -13.73 17.17
N PHE A 412 7.16 -14.23 18.31
CA PHE A 412 6.55 -13.45 19.39
C PHE A 412 7.47 -13.28 20.59
N GLY A 413 8.74 -13.58 20.41
CA GLY A 413 9.72 -13.47 21.46
C GLY A 413 9.95 -14.73 22.30
N GLY A 414 9.36 -15.89 21.96
CA GLY A 414 9.57 -17.16 22.65
C GLY A 414 8.87 -17.26 24.01
N ALA A 415 8.03 -18.28 24.15
CA ALA A 415 7.29 -18.52 25.38
C ALA A 415 8.27 -18.82 26.54
N GLY A 416 8.10 -18.11 27.65
CA GLY A 416 8.94 -18.26 28.86
C GLY A 416 10.09 -17.25 28.99
N PHE A 417 10.35 -16.41 27.99
CA PHE A 417 11.27 -15.28 28.11
C PHE A 417 10.57 -14.05 28.71
N LEU A 418 11.32 -13.20 29.41
CA LEU A 418 10.79 -12.02 30.13
C LEU A 418 9.86 -11.17 29.23
N HIS A 419 10.35 -10.78 28.05
CA HIS A 419 9.59 -9.96 27.09
C HIS A 419 8.91 -10.81 26.00
N TYR A 420 8.27 -11.90 26.37
CA TYR A 420 7.35 -12.62 25.49
C TYR A 420 6.13 -11.73 25.16
N CYS A 421 5.66 -11.77 23.91
CA CYS A 421 4.59 -10.89 23.45
C CYS A 421 3.26 -11.21 24.15
N ILE A 422 2.88 -10.35 25.10
CA ILE A 422 1.57 -10.41 25.77
C ILE A 422 0.37 -10.19 24.81
N GLY A 423 0.61 -9.65 23.61
CA GLY A 423 -0.40 -9.43 22.58
C GLY A 423 -0.47 -10.51 21.50
N GLU A 424 0.23 -11.65 21.64
CA GLU A 424 0.27 -12.70 20.61
C GLU A 424 -1.12 -13.17 20.17
N GLN A 425 -2.00 -13.48 21.13
CA GLN A 425 -3.34 -13.99 20.81
C GLN A 425 -4.21 -12.95 20.12
N ILE A 426 -4.06 -11.67 20.49
CA ILE A 426 -4.74 -10.54 19.84
C ILE A 426 -4.31 -10.48 18.36
N PHE A 427 -3.00 -10.57 18.09
CA PHE A 427 -2.48 -10.58 16.72
C PHE A 427 -3.02 -11.77 15.92
N ARG A 428 -2.96 -13.00 16.47
CA ARG A 428 -3.44 -14.23 15.82
C ARG A 428 -4.90 -14.11 15.38
N VAL A 429 -5.78 -13.68 16.29
CA VAL A 429 -7.20 -13.51 16.00
C VAL A 429 -7.44 -12.41 14.98
N MET A 430 -6.85 -11.22 15.19
CA MET A 430 -7.04 -10.08 14.29
C MET A 430 -6.54 -10.38 12.87
N ILE A 431 -5.34 -10.95 12.74
CA ILE A 431 -4.74 -11.21 11.43
C ILE A 431 -5.49 -12.30 10.68
N THR A 432 -6.00 -13.31 11.39
CA THR A 432 -6.83 -14.37 10.80
C THR A 432 -8.13 -13.81 10.26
N GLN A 433 -8.84 -12.97 11.03
CA GLN A 433 -10.06 -12.32 10.53
C GLN A 433 -9.77 -11.39 9.34
N ALA A 434 -8.71 -10.57 9.41
CA ALA A 434 -8.32 -9.71 8.30
C ALA A 434 -8.05 -10.51 7.01
N PHE A 435 -7.24 -11.58 7.08
CA PHE A 435 -6.93 -12.38 5.90
C PHE A 435 -8.08 -13.26 5.44
N LYS A 436 -8.96 -13.72 6.34
CA LYS A 436 -10.16 -14.49 5.98
C LYS A 436 -11.01 -13.70 4.99
N HIS A 437 -11.32 -12.46 5.32
CA HIS A 437 -12.10 -11.57 4.46
C HIS A 437 -11.36 -11.17 3.18
N LEU A 438 -10.06 -10.89 3.28
CA LEU A 438 -9.23 -10.57 2.11
C LEU A 438 -9.19 -11.73 1.11
N LEU A 439 -8.91 -12.95 1.57
CA LEU A 439 -8.63 -14.10 0.71
C LEU A 439 -9.88 -14.71 0.05
N VAL A 440 -11.09 -14.40 0.55
CA VAL A 440 -12.34 -14.78 -0.13
C VAL A 440 -12.67 -13.86 -1.31
N CYS A 441 -11.98 -12.73 -1.47
CA CYS A 441 -12.16 -11.86 -2.63
C CYS A 441 -11.82 -12.60 -3.94
N GLU A 442 -12.75 -12.60 -4.88
CA GLU A 442 -12.58 -13.23 -6.19
C GLU A 442 -11.53 -12.48 -7.01
N ASP A 443 -10.66 -13.21 -7.71
CA ASP A 443 -9.56 -12.64 -8.52
C ASP A 443 -8.67 -11.61 -7.79
N LEU A 444 -8.51 -11.75 -6.47
CA LEU A 444 -7.60 -10.91 -5.69
C LEU A 444 -6.16 -11.02 -6.19
N LYS A 445 -5.60 -9.89 -6.64
CA LYS A 445 -4.24 -9.75 -7.17
C LYS A 445 -3.67 -8.34 -6.99
N PRO A 446 -2.34 -8.15 -7.03
CA PRO A 446 -1.74 -6.82 -7.08
C PRO A 446 -2.19 -6.03 -8.30
N ALA A 447 -2.38 -4.72 -8.15
CA ALA A 447 -2.64 -3.82 -9.27
C ALA A 447 -1.48 -3.81 -10.28
N ARG A 448 -1.72 -3.39 -11.52
CA ARG A 448 -0.66 -3.33 -12.54
C ARG A 448 0.37 -2.25 -12.22
N GLY A 449 1.62 -2.48 -12.63
CA GLY A 449 2.68 -1.48 -12.58
C GLY A 449 3.23 -1.21 -11.18
N HIS A 450 3.62 0.03 -10.91
CA HIS A 450 4.23 0.42 -9.63
C HIS A 450 3.24 0.35 -8.47
N ALA A 451 1.96 0.63 -8.72
CA ALA A 451 0.92 0.67 -7.70
C ALA A 451 0.71 -0.68 -6.98
N GLY A 452 0.88 -1.81 -7.67
CA GLY A 452 0.80 -3.13 -7.07
C GLY A 452 2.09 -3.63 -6.42
N ARG A 453 3.12 -2.78 -6.28
CA ARG A 453 4.34 -3.13 -5.54
C ARG A 453 4.24 -2.54 -4.13
N MET A 454 4.77 -3.29 -3.15
CA MET A 454 4.79 -2.81 -1.77
C MET A 454 5.78 -1.66 -1.61
N GLU A 455 5.24 -0.48 -1.33
CA GLU A 455 6.01 0.69 -0.90
C GLU A 455 6.25 0.62 0.60
N ARG A 456 7.43 1.10 1.01
CA ARG A 456 7.86 1.16 2.40
C ARG A 456 8.36 2.55 2.76
N THR A 457 8.05 2.98 3.98
CA THR A 457 8.59 4.18 4.62
C THR A 457 9.29 3.75 5.89
N GLY A 458 10.61 3.93 5.93
CA GLY A 458 11.44 3.26 6.93
C GLY A 458 11.27 1.73 6.89
N PRO A 459 11.07 1.04 8.02
CA PRO A 459 10.83 -0.40 8.06
C PRO A 459 9.39 -0.79 7.66
N PHE A 460 8.44 0.16 7.67
CA PHE A 460 7.01 -0.15 7.58
C PHE A 460 6.55 -0.26 6.13
N PRO A 461 5.72 -1.27 5.80
CA PRO A 461 4.92 -1.21 4.59
C PRO A 461 3.92 -0.07 4.73
N VAL A 462 3.73 0.71 3.66
CA VAL A 462 2.79 1.85 3.67
C VAL A 462 1.76 1.79 2.57
N HIS A 463 2.12 1.36 1.36
CA HIS A 463 1.18 1.31 0.23
C HIS A 463 1.36 0.04 -0.59
N MET A 464 0.23 -0.57 -0.96
CA MET A 464 0.20 -1.55 -2.04
C MET A 464 -1.23 -1.68 -2.55
N LYS A 465 -1.47 -1.29 -3.81
CA LYS A 465 -2.80 -1.44 -4.41
C LYS A 465 -3.08 -2.88 -4.80
N MET A 466 -4.23 -3.38 -4.39
CA MET A 466 -4.77 -4.66 -4.82
C MET A 466 -6.07 -4.45 -5.58
N THR A 467 -6.31 -5.31 -6.56
CA THR A 467 -7.55 -5.37 -7.32
C THR A 467 -8.22 -6.72 -7.09
N PHE A 468 -9.54 -6.74 -7.09
CA PHE A 468 -10.35 -7.95 -6.98
C PHE A 468 -11.67 -7.73 -7.72
N LYS A 469 -12.36 -8.81 -8.06
CA LYS A 469 -13.71 -8.74 -8.60
C LYS A 469 -14.69 -8.50 -7.45
N PRO A 470 -15.44 -7.37 -7.43
CA PRO A 470 -16.42 -7.12 -6.38
C PRO A 470 -17.50 -8.20 -6.35
N ARG A 471 -18.06 -8.50 -5.16
CA ARG A 471 -19.24 -9.39 -5.09
C ARG A 471 -20.41 -8.71 -5.84
N ALA A 472 -21.27 -9.51 -6.49
CA ALA A 472 -22.50 -9.00 -7.10
C ALA A 472 -23.28 -8.16 -6.07
N GLY A 473 -23.55 -6.88 -6.36
CA GLY A 473 -24.18 -5.96 -5.41
C GLY A 473 -23.23 -4.94 -4.75
N LEU A 474 -21.93 -5.23 -4.68
CA LEU A 474 -20.89 -4.30 -4.19
C LEU A 474 -20.36 -3.46 -5.34
N ARG A 475 -21.25 -2.65 -5.90
CA ARG A 475 -21.12 -2.19 -7.28
C ARG A 475 -20.26 -0.92 -7.37
N ARG A 476 -19.20 -1.01 -8.17
CA ARG A 476 -18.66 0.15 -8.87
C ARG A 476 -19.81 0.80 -9.63
N HIS A 477 -19.89 2.12 -9.64
CA HIS A 477 -20.88 2.82 -10.44
C HIS A 477 -20.24 3.22 -11.78
N SER A 478 -20.91 2.92 -12.89
CA SER A 478 -20.46 3.27 -14.23
C SER A 478 -21.47 4.22 -14.88
N MET A 479 -20.97 5.37 -15.31
CA MET A 479 -21.64 6.20 -16.32
C MET A 479 -20.95 5.95 -17.65
N LEU A 480 -21.68 5.32 -18.57
CA LEU A 480 -21.20 5.01 -19.91
C LEU A 480 -21.74 6.06 -20.88
N THR A 481 -20.87 6.56 -21.74
CA THR A 481 -21.22 7.40 -22.87
C THR A 481 -20.66 6.74 -24.12
N ILE A 482 -21.51 6.01 -24.84
CA ILE A 482 -21.11 5.27 -26.03
C ILE A 482 -21.52 6.11 -27.25
N CYS A 483 -20.55 6.45 -28.09
CA CYS A 483 -20.80 7.22 -29.30
C CYS A 483 -20.39 6.39 -30.52
N LEU A 484 -21.39 5.94 -31.28
CA LEU A 484 -21.21 5.12 -32.48
C LEU A 484 -21.28 6.02 -33.72
N PRO A 485 -20.19 6.16 -34.48
CA PRO A 485 -20.23 6.88 -35.75
C PRO A 485 -21.09 6.10 -36.75
N LEU A 486 -22.04 6.79 -37.38
CA LEU A 486 -22.91 6.21 -38.40
C LEU A 486 -22.26 6.37 -39.78
N GLU A 487 -22.30 5.33 -40.61
CA GLU A 487 -21.68 5.36 -41.94
C GLU A 487 -22.37 6.36 -42.88
N ARG A 488 -23.70 6.50 -42.76
CA ARG A 488 -24.48 7.39 -43.63
C ARG A 488 -25.25 8.41 -42.77
N PRO A 489 -25.23 9.71 -43.13
CA PRO A 489 -26.02 10.73 -42.43
C PRO A 489 -27.51 10.38 -42.30
N ASP A 490 -28.11 9.81 -43.35
CA ASP A 490 -29.52 9.39 -43.38
C ASP A 490 -29.88 8.30 -42.36
N ASP A 491 -28.88 7.54 -41.88
CA ASP A 491 -29.12 6.49 -40.89
C ASP A 491 -29.56 7.07 -39.55
N ALA A 492 -29.17 8.30 -39.21
CA ALA A 492 -29.62 8.98 -38.00
C ALA A 492 -31.14 9.19 -38.01
N ALA A 493 -31.69 9.70 -39.12
CA ALA A 493 -33.13 9.88 -39.28
C ALA A 493 -33.88 8.54 -39.25
N ARG A 494 -33.30 7.47 -39.81
CA ARG A 494 -33.89 6.12 -39.77
C ARG A 494 -33.90 5.54 -38.36
N ILE A 495 -32.81 5.69 -37.62
CA ILE A 495 -32.69 5.25 -36.22
C ILE A 495 -33.67 6.03 -35.34
N ASN A 496 -33.78 7.34 -35.49
CA ASN A 496 -34.71 8.16 -34.71
C ASN A 496 -36.17 7.71 -34.87
N ARG A 497 -36.61 7.29 -36.07
CA ARG A 497 -37.95 6.70 -36.24
C ARG A 497 -38.16 5.44 -35.41
N TRP A 498 -37.18 4.55 -35.36
CA TRP A 498 -37.25 3.35 -34.53
C TRP A 498 -37.18 3.67 -33.04
N LEU A 499 -36.43 4.71 -32.64
CA LEU A 499 -36.40 5.21 -31.27
C LEU A 499 -37.76 5.81 -30.86
N ASP A 500 -38.44 6.55 -31.75
CA ASP A 500 -39.79 7.07 -31.50
C ASP A 500 -40.81 5.94 -31.25
N GLU A 501 -40.70 4.82 -31.98
CA GLU A 501 -41.51 3.62 -31.77
C GLU A 501 -41.19 2.91 -30.43
N LEU A 502 -39.96 2.98 -29.95
CA LEU A 502 -39.58 2.53 -28.60
C LEU A 502 -40.14 3.46 -27.50
N GLY A 503 -40.46 4.71 -27.84
CA GLY A 503 -41.02 5.73 -26.97
C GLY A 503 -39.96 6.60 -26.28
N ASN A 504 -40.29 7.88 -26.06
CA ASN A 504 -39.49 8.80 -25.27
C ASN A 504 -40.38 9.65 -24.33
N PRO A 505 -40.49 9.32 -23.02
CA PRO A 505 -39.87 8.19 -22.33
C PRO A 505 -40.27 6.81 -22.91
N ALA A 506 -39.42 5.81 -22.70
CA ALA A 506 -39.62 4.45 -23.21
C ALA A 506 -41.00 3.88 -22.84
N ASN A 507 -41.62 3.16 -23.78
CA ASN A 507 -42.90 2.51 -23.56
C ASN A 507 -42.82 1.44 -22.45
N GLU A 508 -43.97 1.02 -21.93
CA GLU A 508 -44.05 0.17 -20.74
C GLU A 508 -43.34 -1.18 -20.90
N ASN A 509 -43.32 -1.78 -22.09
CA ASN A 509 -42.61 -3.04 -22.33
C ASN A 509 -41.09 -2.86 -22.24
N VAL A 510 -40.54 -1.84 -22.90
CA VAL A 510 -39.11 -1.51 -22.87
C VAL A 510 -38.67 -1.11 -21.46
N ARG A 511 -39.47 -0.29 -20.79
CA ARG A 511 -39.22 0.13 -19.40
C ARG A 511 -39.16 -1.07 -18.46
N ARG A 512 -40.12 -2.00 -18.57
CA ARG A 512 -40.20 -3.17 -17.69
C ARG A 512 -38.98 -4.07 -17.82
N VAL A 513 -38.51 -4.35 -19.05
CA VAL A 513 -37.36 -5.24 -19.26
C VAL A 513 -36.04 -4.63 -18.81
N LEU A 514 -35.87 -3.32 -18.97
CA LEU A 514 -34.69 -2.60 -18.47
C LEU A 514 -34.71 -2.46 -16.94
N MET A 515 -35.87 -2.18 -16.33
CA MET A 515 -36.02 -2.12 -14.86
C MET A 515 -35.91 -3.50 -14.19
N ALA A 516 -36.16 -4.57 -14.92
CA ALA A 516 -35.90 -5.93 -14.46
C ALA A 516 -34.40 -6.26 -14.43
N GLN A 517 -33.56 -5.51 -15.16
CA GLN A 517 -32.12 -5.68 -15.07
C GLN A 517 -31.63 -5.18 -13.72
N PRO A 518 -30.91 -6.00 -12.95
CA PRO A 518 -30.63 -5.65 -11.56
C PRO A 518 -29.68 -4.46 -11.41
N HIS A 519 -29.11 -3.94 -12.49
CA HIS A 519 -27.99 -2.98 -12.51
C HIS A 519 -28.30 -1.63 -13.18
N ILE A 520 -29.34 -1.50 -14.01
CA ILE A 520 -29.55 -0.29 -14.81
C ILE A 520 -30.42 0.72 -14.05
N HIS A 521 -29.88 1.92 -13.83
CA HIS A 521 -30.61 3.03 -13.19
C HIS A 521 -31.19 4.01 -14.22
N PHE A 522 -30.45 4.22 -15.30
CA PHE A 522 -30.85 5.09 -16.40
C PHE A 522 -30.25 4.58 -17.72
N ALA A 523 -31.01 4.68 -18.79
CA ALA A 523 -30.53 4.42 -20.14
C ALA A 523 -31.19 5.41 -21.10
N HIS A 524 -30.41 5.97 -22.03
CA HIS A 524 -30.84 6.90 -23.04
C HIS A 524 -30.18 6.56 -24.37
N MET A 525 -30.92 6.69 -25.47
CA MET A 525 -30.42 6.51 -26.84
C MET A 525 -30.94 7.64 -27.71
N SER A 526 -30.04 8.28 -28.47
CA SER A 526 -30.40 9.33 -29.43
C SER A 526 -29.47 9.30 -30.63
N ALA A 527 -30.02 9.37 -31.84
CA ALA A 527 -29.22 9.56 -33.03
C ALA A 527 -29.14 11.06 -33.38
N ILE A 528 -27.91 11.56 -33.49
CA ILE A 528 -27.60 12.97 -33.67
C ILE A 528 -26.95 13.15 -35.04
N SER A 529 -27.48 14.08 -35.83
CA SER A 529 -26.88 14.55 -37.08
C SER A 529 -27.14 16.05 -37.23
N ASP A 530 -26.12 16.83 -37.57
CA ASP A 530 -26.26 18.27 -37.85
C ASP A 530 -25.47 18.61 -39.11
N GLU A 531 -26.15 18.57 -40.25
CA GLU A 531 -25.57 18.91 -41.55
C GLU A 531 -25.13 20.37 -41.61
N ALA A 532 -25.85 21.29 -40.96
CA ALA A 532 -25.56 22.72 -40.98
C ALA A 532 -24.25 23.06 -40.26
N ARG A 533 -23.87 22.26 -39.24
CA ARG A 533 -22.60 22.40 -38.52
C ARG A 533 -21.53 21.40 -38.95
N ASN A 534 -21.79 20.62 -40.01
CA ASN A 534 -20.91 19.54 -40.49
C ASN A 534 -20.51 18.54 -39.39
N VAL A 535 -21.46 18.22 -38.50
CA VAL A 535 -21.26 17.24 -37.42
C VAL A 535 -21.56 15.85 -37.98
N PRO A 536 -20.61 14.88 -37.89
CA PRO A 536 -20.86 13.51 -38.32
C PRO A 536 -22.10 12.93 -37.62
N ALA A 537 -22.86 12.09 -38.33
CA ALA A 537 -23.98 11.40 -37.75
C ALA A 537 -23.50 10.36 -36.72
N ASN A 538 -24.08 10.36 -35.52
CA ASN A 538 -23.69 9.46 -34.44
C ASN A 538 -24.93 8.92 -33.71
N LEU A 539 -24.89 7.66 -33.27
CA LEU A 539 -25.79 7.14 -32.25
C LEU A 539 -25.12 7.30 -30.88
N LEU A 540 -25.70 8.14 -30.04
CA LEU A 540 -25.31 8.32 -28.65
C LEU A 540 -26.14 7.38 -27.77
N ILE A 541 -25.48 6.60 -26.94
CA ILE A 541 -26.09 5.74 -25.92
C ILE A 541 -25.47 6.09 -24.59
N GLU A 542 -26.31 6.44 -23.62
CA GLU A 542 -25.90 6.79 -22.27
C GLU A 542 -26.50 5.79 -21.30
N ILE A 543 -25.67 5.17 -20.46
CA ILE A 543 -26.11 4.16 -19.50
C ILE A 543 -25.52 4.51 -18.14
N ASN A 544 -26.40 4.68 -17.16
CA ASN A 544 -26.03 4.78 -15.76
C ASN A 544 -26.38 3.45 -15.10
N ALA A 545 -25.36 2.72 -14.63
CA ALA A 545 -25.55 1.40 -14.09
C ALA A 545 -24.54 1.06 -13.02
N ASP A 546 -24.92 0.09 -12.21
CA ASP A 546 -24.09 -0.58 -11.24
C ASP A 546 -23.26 -1.70 -11.89
N GLY A 547 -21.94 -1.71 -11.70
CA GLY A 547 -21.01 -2.69 -12.27
C GLY A 547 -19.92 -2.03 -13.11
N ASP A 548 -19.06 -2.84 -13.71
CA ASP A 548 -18.12 -2.36 -14.73
C ASP A 548 -18.87 -2.11 -16.05
N ALA A 549 -18.20 -1.44 -17.00
CA ALA A 549 -18.79 -1.12 -18.30
C ALA A 549 -19.30 -2.37 -19.04
N GLU A 550 -18.61 -3.50 -18.89
CA GLU A 550 -18.99 -4.79 -19.48
C GLU A 550 -20.32 -5.30 -18.93
N ASP A 551 -20.50 -5.27 -17.60
CA ASP A 551 -21.75 -5.71 -16.94
C ASP A 551 -22.92 -4.81 -17.33
N ALA A 552 -22.69 -3.49 -17.36
CA ALA A 552 -23.71 -2.51 -17.73
C ALA A 552 -24.16 -2.66 -19.18
N ILE A 553 -23.21 -2.86 -20.11
CA ILE A 553 -23.51 -3.11 -21.53
C ILE A 553 -24.20 -4.46 -21.71
N ALA A 554 -23.75 -5.50 -21.00
CA ALA A 554 -24.39 -6.81 -21.05
C ALA A 554 -25.86 -6.74 -20.58
N ALA A 555 -26.11 -6.14 -19.42
CA ALA A 555 -27.47 -5.94 -18.89
C ALA A 555 -28.34 -5.14 -19.87
N PHE A 556 -27.79 -4.09 -20.49
CA PHE A 556 -28.52 -3.26 -21.46
C PHE A 556 -28.89 -4.03 -22.73
N VAL A 557 -27.92 -4.74 -23.32
CA VAL A 557 -28.13 -5.54 -24.54
C VAL A 557 -29.06 -6.72 -24.27
N ASP A 558 -28.84 -7.46 -23.17
CA ASP A 558 -29.63 -8.64 -22.82
C ASP A 558 -31.07 -8.27 -22.46
N GLY A 559 -31.27 -7.14 -21.77
CA GLY A 559 -32.59 -6.62 -21.44
C GLY A 559 -33.41 -6.23 -22.67
N LEU A 560 -32.77 -5.76 -23.74
CA LEU A 560 -33.44 -5.37 -24.99
C LEU A 560 -33.36 -6.43 -26.09
N TRP A 561 -32.75 -7.59 -25.82
CA TRP A 561 -32.46 -8.58 -26.86
C TRP A 561 -33.69 -9.14 -27.55
N SER A 562 -34.82 -9.25 -26.83
CA SER A 562 -36.08 -9.72 -27.43
C SER A 562 -36.81 -8.64 -28.25
N ASN A 563 -36.23 -7.47 -28.48
CA ASN A 563 -36.86 -6.33 -29.15
C ASN A 563 -36.34 -6.16 -30.59
N ASP A 564 -37.23 -6.33 -31.57
CA ASP A 564 -36.88 -6.23 -33.00
C ASP A 564 -36.40 -4.84 -33.43
N LEU A 565 -36.92 -3.76 -32.81
CA LEU A 565 -36.47 -2.39 -33.09
C LEU A 565 -35.05 -2.17 -32.58
N PHE A 566 -34.72 -2.72 -31.40
CA PHE A 566 -33.36 -2.68 -30.87
C PHE A 566 -32.36 -3.36 -31.82
N HIS A 567 -32.71 -4.54 -32.37
CA HIS A 567 -31.88 -5.19 -33.39
C HIS A 567 -31.66 -4.33 -34.63
N LYS A 568 -32.72 -3.69 -35.15
CA LYS A 568 -32.62 -2.81 -36.33
C LYS A 568 -31.70 -1.62 -36.06
N ILE A 569 -31.82 -1.00 -34.88
CA ILE A 569 -30.97 0.12 -34.46
C ILE A 569 -29.51 -0.32 -34.36
N MET A 570 -29.21 -1.39 -33.61
CA MET A 570 -27.84 -1.86 -33.40
C MET A 570 -27.17 -2.33 -34.69
N MET A 571 -27.87 -3.09 -35.54
CA MET A 571 -27.32 -3.55 -36.82
C MET A 571 -27.00 -2.37 -37.74
N THR A 572 -27.90 -1.38 -37.81
CA THR A 572 -27.67 -0.17 -38.61
C THR A 572 -26.49 0.63 -38.07
N ALA A 573 -26.46 0.90 -36.77
CA ALA A 573 -25.43 1.73 -36.17
C ALA A 573 -24.03 1.10 -36.20
N LEU A 574 -23.95 -0.23 -36.23
CA LEU A 574 -22.68 -0.98 -36.21
C LEU A 574 -22.26 -1.56 -37.56
N GLY A 575 -23.06 -1.35 -38.62
CA GLY A 575 -22.82 -1.92 -39.94
C GLY A 575 -22.81 -3.46 -39.96
N LEU A 576 -23.66 -4.09 -39.14
CA LEU A 576 -23.71 -5.55 -39.01
C LEU A 576 -24.77 -6.17 -39.93
N ASN A 577 -24.39 -7.23 -40.63
CA ASN A 577 -25.33 -7.99 -41.49
C ASN A 577 -26.22 -8.96 -40.69
N THR A 578 -25.81 -9.32 -39.48
CA THR A 578 -26.53 -10.26 -38.59
C THR A 578 -26.44 -9.76 -37.15
N ALA A 579 -27.57 -9.73 -36.45
CA ALA A 579 -27.61 -9.43 -35.03
C ALA A 579 -26.97 -10.57 -34.23
N ASP A 580 -25.93 -10.24 -33.48
CA ASP A 580 -25.17 -11.15 -32.62
C ASP A 580 -24.88 -10.41 -31.31
N PRO A 581 -25.34 -10.93 -30.16
CA PRO A 581 -25.30 -10.20 -28.90
C PRO A 581 -23.87 -9.96 -28.44
N ASP A 582 -22.97 -10.92 -28.65
CA ASP A 582 -21.58 -10.81 -28.21
C ASP A 582 -20.81 -9.81 -29.06
N LYS A 583 -21.08 -9.77 -30.38
CA LYS A 583 -20.52 -8.75 -31.27
C LYS A 583 -21.00 -7.35 -30.92
N ILE A 584 -22.29 -7.20 -30.62
CA ILE A 584 -22.87 -5.90 -30.23
C ILE A 584 -22.23 -5.44 -28.91
N LYS A 585 -22.18 -6.29 -27.88
CA LYS A 585 -21.54 -5.98 -26.58
C LYS A 585 -20.09 -5.54 -26.77
N ALA A 586 -19.29 -6.28 -27.54
CA ALA A 586 -17.89 -5.95 -27.80
C ALA A 586 -17.72 -4.62 -28.54
N ARG A 587 -18.58 -4.33 -29.53
CA ARG A 587 -18.56 -3.07 -30.28
C ARG A 587 -18.94 -1.88 -29.41
N LEU A 588 -20.02 -1.99 -28.63
CA LEU A 588 -20.44 -0.97 -27.68
C LEU A 588 -19.33 -0.65 -26.67
N LEU A 589 -18.66 -1.69 -26.15
CA LEU A 589 -17.55 -1.51 -25.21
C LEU A 589 -16.36 -0.77 -25.85
N SER A 590 -16.02 -1.09 -27.10
CA SER A 590 -14.94 -0.42 -27.84
C SER A 590 -15.21 1.06 -28.16
N HIS A 591 -16.49 1.49 -28.15
CA HIS A 591 -16.92 2.87 -28.41
C HIS A 591 -17.38 3.60 -27.14
N ASN A 592 -17.13 3.02 -25.96
CA ASN A 592 -17.43 3.66 -24.69
C ASN A 592 -16.39 4.76 -24.38
N TYR A 593 -16.83 6.00 -24.33
CA TYR A 593 -16.02 7.15 -23.93
C TYR A 593 -16.08 7.32 -22.41
N GLN A 594 -14.92 7.15 -21.75
CA GLN A 594 -14.78 7.51 -20.35
C GLN A 594 -14.62 9.03 -20.21
N LEU A 595 -15.76 9.72 -20.07
CA LEU A 595 -15.76 11.15 -19.77
C LEU A 595 -15.17 11.39 -18.37
N LYS A 596 -14.20 12.30 -18.30
CA LYS A 596 -13.53 12.64 -17.04
C LYS A 596 -14.05 13.93 -16.50
N ILE A 597 -14.57 13.87 -15.27
CA ILE A 597 -15.04 15.04 -14.56
C ILE A 597 -13.81 15.70 -13.93
N THR A 598 -13.50 16.93 -14.33
CA THR A 598 -12.58 17.79 -13.61
C THR A 598 -13.37 18.66 -12.64
N PRO A 599 -13.01 18.73 -11.34
CA PRO A 599 -13.74 19.51 -10.35
C PRO A 599 -13.69 21.04 -10.59
N TRP A 600 -12.84 21.50 -11.52
CA TRP A 600 -12.72 22.90 -11.91
C TRP A 600 -12.82 23.04 -13.43
N PRO A 601 -13.52 24.06 -13.97
CA PRO A 601 -13.50 24.35 -15.39
C PRO A 601 -12.09 24.77 -15.79
N ASP A 602 -11.40 23.93 -16.56
CA ASP A 602 -10.19 24.35 -17.28
C ASP A 602 -10.61 25.38 -18.34
N PRO A 603 -10.08 26.62 -18.34
CA PRO A 603 -10.43 27.62 -19.34
C PRO A 603 -10.11 27.19 -20.78
N LYS A 604 -9.28 26.16 -20.99
CA LYS A 604 -8.98 25.58 -22.32
C LYS A 604 -9.85 24.37 -22.70
N ASN A 605 -10.46 23.69 -21.74
CA ASN A 605 -11.26 22.48 -21.97
C ASN A 605 -12.65 22.65 -21.35
N LYS A 606 -13.55 23.27 -22.12
CA LYS A 606 -14.97 23.40 -21.75
C LYS A 606 -15.66 22.05 -21.84
N THR A 607 -15.88 21.38 -20.72
CA THR A 607 -16.93 20.36 -20.61
C THR A 607 -17.79 20.63 -19.39
N MET A 608 -18.88 21.36 -19.61
CA MET A 608 -20.11 21.22 -18.84
C MET A 608 -21.26 21.04 -19.83
N GLY A 609 -21.45 19.80 -20.29
CA GLY A 609 -22.79 19.33 -20.63
C GLY A 609 -23.53 18.98 -19.34
N LEU A 610 -24.86 18.99 -19.37
CA LEU A 610 -25.74 18.54 -18.29
C LEU A 610 -25.52 17.03 -18.02
N ASN A 611 -24.43 16.70 -17.35
CA ASN A 611 -24.16 15.35 -16.89
C ASN A 611 -24.86 15.14 -15.55
N PHE A 612 -26.04 14.51 -15.59
CA PHE A 612 -26.68 13.97 -14.40
C PHE A 612 -25.91 12.70 -13.97
N ASN A 613 -24.78 12.87 -13.31
CA ASN A 613 -23.90 11.76 -12.91
C ASN A 613 -24.42 10.96 -11.70
N GLY A 614 -25.60 11.30 -11.15
CA GLY A 614 -26.03 10.80 -9.85
C GLY A 614 -25.01 11.14 -8.76
N LEU A 615 -24.79 10.20 -7.83
CA LEU A 615 -23.67 10.22 -6.88
C LEU A 615 -22.55 9.35 -7.47
N PRO A 616 -21.57 9.92 -8.20
CA PRO A 616 -20.54 9.13 -8.88
C PRO A 616 -19.80 8.23 -7.89
N GLU A 617 -19.50 7.00 -8.33
CA GLU A 617 -18.85 5.95 -7.54
C GLU A 617 -19.70 5.31 -6.41
N GLN A 618 -20.99 5.66 -6.30
CA GLN A 618 -21.92 5.04 -5.37
C GLN A 618 -22.99 4.23 -6.11
N SER A 619 -23.12 2.96 -5.74
CA SER A 619 -24.21 2.12 -6.24
C SER A 619 -25.55 2.46 -5.58
N ALA A 620 -26.67 2.09 -6.19
CA ALA A 620 -27.98 2.32 -5.58
C ALA A 620 -28.13 1.67 -4.18
N PRO A 621 -27.65 0.43 -3.93
CA PRO A 621 -27.59 -0.14 -2.58
C PRO A 621 -26.75 0.69 -1.60
N GLN A 622 -25.64 1.27 -2.07
CA GLN A 622 -24.82 2.15 -1.24
C GLN A 622 -25.58 3.43 -0.88
N ILE A 623 -26.26 4.08 -1.83
CA ILE A 623 -27.07 5.28 -1.61
C ILE A 623 -28.14 5.00 -0.55
N GLU A 624 -28.84 3.87 -0.65
CA GLU A 624 -29.86 3.46 0.32
C GLU A 624 -29.25 3.19 1.71
N SER A 625 -28.08 2.54 1.76
CA SER A 625 -27.34 2.34 3.02
C SER A 625 -26.92 3.67 3.67
N GLU A 626 -26.47 4.65 2.88
CA GLU A 626 -26.10 5.98 3.35
C GLU A 626 -27.31 6.77 3.85
N LYS A 627 -28.44 6.65 3.16
CA LYS A 627 -29.70 7.27 3.59
C LYS A 627 -30.17 6.73 4.93
N ARG A 628 -30.04 5.41 5.16
CA ARG A 628 -30.32 4.81 6.47
C ARG A 628 -29.38 5.33 7.56
N LEU A 629 -28.08 5.39 7.28
CA LEU A 629 -27.09 5.95 8.22
C LEU A 629 -27.41 7.42 8.57
N ALA A 630 -27.80 8.22 7.58
CA ALA A 630 -28.20 9.61 7.78
C ALA A 630 -29.48 9.72 8.63
N GLN A 631 -30.42 8.78 8.48
CA GLN A 631 -31.61 8.72 9.32
C GLN A 631 -31.25 8.34 10.77
N ASP A 632 -30.45 7.29 10.97
CA ASP A 632 -29.97 6.88 12.30
C ASP A 632 -29.25 8.06 13.01
N ALA A 633 -28.44 8.82 12.27
CA ALA A 633 -27.77 10.00 12.78
C ALA A 633 -28.74 11.11 13.23
N ARG A 634 -29.85 11.31 12.51
CA ARG A 634 -30.90 12.27 12.88
C ARG A 634 -31.65 11.81 14.13
N ASP A 635 -31.99 10.53 14.22
CA ASP A 635 -32.71 10.00 15.38
C ASP A 635 -31.87 10.17 16.67
N HIS A 636 -30.54 9.99 16.59
CA HIS A 636 -29.64 10.28 17.70
C HIS A 636 -29.50 11.78 18.02
N LEU A 637 -29.52 12.65 17.00
CA LEU A 637 -29.55 14.10 17.22
C LEU A 637 -30.81 14.53 17.96
N ASP A 638 -31.98 14.01 17.55
CA ASP A 638 -33.26 14.30 18.19
C ASP A 638 -33.26 13.84 19.65
N THR A 639 -32.70 12.66 19.92
CA THR A 639 -32.51 12.16 21.29
C THR A 639 -31.63 13.10 22.14
N LEU A 640 -30.52 13.60 21.58
CA LEU A 640 -29.64 14.54 22.28
C LEU A 640 -30.36 15.86 22.59
N LEU A 641 -31.09 16.41 21.62
CA LEU A 641 -31.82 17.67 21.78
C LEU A 641 -32.93 17.54 22.85
N GLN A 642 -33.61 16.38 22.91
CA GLN A 642 -34.56 16.07 23.97
C GLN A 642 -33.88 16.03 25.35
N ASN A 643 -32.74 15.35 25.46
CA ASN A 643 -31.99 15.25 26.72
C ASN A 643 -31.50 16.60 27.24
N LEU A 644 -31.19 17.55 26.35
CA LEU A 644 -30.69 18.88 26.72
C LEU A 644 -31.79 19.87 27.09
N GLY A 645 -33.08 19.49 27.02
CA GLY A 645 -34.19 20.29 27.53
C GLY A 645 -34.27 21.71 26.94
N GLY A 646 -33.90 21.88 25.67
CA GLY A 646 -33.94 23.18 24.97
C GLY A 646 -32.62 23.97 24.93
N ARG A 647 -31.52 23.46 25.50
CA ARG A 647 -30.18 24.00 25.24
C ARG A 647 -29.63 23.44 23.92
N ASN A 648 -29.17 24.32 23.03
CA ASN A 648 -28.55 23.91 21.77
C ASN A 648 -27.11 23.44 22.03
N PRO A 649 -26.75 22.18 21.71
CA PRO A 649 -25.36 21.74 21.74
C PRO A 649 -24.57 22.47 20.65
N SER A 650 -23.26 22.63 20.85
CA SER A 650 -22.37 23.01 19.75
C SER A 650 -22.38 21.92 18.66
N ALA A 651 -22.06 22.29 17.42
CA ALA A 651 -21.97 21.32 16.33
C ALA A 651 -20.95 20.21 16.64
N ARG A 652 -19.85 20.53 17.34
CA ARG A 652 -18.84 19.55 17.76
C ARG A 652 -19.42 18.56 18.77
N GLU A 653 -20.16 19.02 19.78
CA GLU A 653 -20.80 18.15 20.76
C GLU A 653 -21.84 17.23 20.12
N ALA A 654 -22.70 17.78 19.25
CA ALA A 654 -23.70 17.01 18.53
C ALA A 654 -23.07 15.92 17.65
N VAL A 655 -22.09 16.28 16.82
CA VAL A 655 -21.37 15.32 15.96
C VAL A 655 -20.64 14.27 16.78
N THR A 656 -20.01 14.66 17.89
CA THR A 656 -19.30 13.71 18.77
C THR A 656 -20.28 12.72 19.40
N PHE A 657 -21.40 13.20 19.92
CA PHE A 657 -22.45 12.36 20.49
C PHE A 657 -23.02 11.39 19.46
N ILE A 658 -23.41 11.87 18.28
CA ILE A 658 -23.97 11.05 17.20
C ILE A 658 -22.97 9.97 16.78
N ARG A 659 -21.70 10.33 16.56
CA ARG A 659 -20.66 9.36 16.19
C ARG A 659 -20.46 8.30 17.26
N ARG A 660 -20.54 8.65 18.55
CA ARG A 660 -20.48 7.69 19.66
C ARG A 660 -21.71 6.78 19.67
N GLN A 661 -22.92 7.32 19.54
CA GLN A 661 -24.12 6.48 19.47
C GLN A 661 -24.03 5.49 18.31
N LEU A 662 -23.71 5.96 17.10
CA LEU A 662 -23.55 5.11 15.93
C LEU A 662 -22.42 4.09 16.07
N LYS A 663 -21.35 4.41 16.81
CA LYS A 663 -20.25 3.46 17.13
C LYS A 663 -20.64 2.43 18.19
N HIS A 664 -21.68 2.67 18.98
CA HIS A 664 -22.00 1.87 20.17
C HIS A 664 -23.43 1.33 20.22
N ASP A 665 -24.30 1.61 19.25
CA ASP A 665 -25.72 1.23 19.22
C ASP A 665 -26.02 -0.29 19.25
N GLY A 666 -25.00 -1.14 19.12
CA GLY A 666 -25.09 -2.58 19.27
C GLY A 666 -25.27 -3.33 17.95
N ASP A 667 -25.42 -2.62 16.82
CA ASP A 667 -25.46 -3.21 15.48
C ASP A 667 -24.06 -3.12 14.84
N PRO A 668 -23.32 -4.24 14.74
CA PRO A 668 -21.99 -4.26 14.12
C PRO A 668 -21.99 -3.73 12.67
N GLY A 669 -23.09 -3.92 11.93
CA GLY A 669 -23.25 -3.45 10.56
C GLY A 669 -23.38 -1.93 10.47
N LYS A 670 -24.08 -1.28 11.41
CA LYS A 670 -24.15 0.20 11.47
C LYS A 670 -22.81 0.81 11.85
N ARG A 671 -22.13 0.25 12.85
CA ARG A 671 -20.78 0.68 13.28
C ARG A 671 -19.77 0.61 12.14
N ALA A 672 -19.83 -0.48 11.37
CA ALA A 672 -18.93 -0.69 10.26
C ALA A 672 -19.10 0.39 9.18
N ARG A 673 -20.33 0.83 8.86
CA ARG A 673 -20.59 1.89 7.85
C ARG A 673 -19.90 3.23 8.10
N LEU A 674 -19.42 3.49 9.32
CA LEU A 674 -18.62 4.66 9.66
C LEU A 674 -17.15 4.56 9.21
N VAL A 675 -16.68 3.35 8.91
CA VAL A 675 -15.32 3.08 8.45
C VAL A 675 -15.31 3.09 6.91
N ARG A 676 -14.49 3.97 6.34
CA ARG A 676 -14.27 4.05 4.88
C ARG A 676 -12.78 4.12 4.56
N PRO A 677 -12.35 3.58 3.40
CA PRO A 677 -11.02 3.83 2.86
C PRO A 677 -10.77 5.33 2.70
N ILE A 678 -9.55 5.80 2.98
CA ILE A 678 -9.18 7.21 2.79
C ILE A 678 -9.18 7.58 1.31
N GLN A 679 -8.87 6.63 0.43
CA GLN A 679 -8.55 6.91 -0.98
C GLN A 679 -9.74 7.08 -1.93
N LYS A 680 -11.00 7.15 -1.49
CA LYS A 680 -12.08 7.65 -2.37
C LYS A 680 -12.08 9.19 -2.45
N THR A 681 -10.90 9.78 -2.61
CA THR A 681 -10.81 11.10 -3.23
C THR A 681 -11.05 10.86 -4.72
N PRO A 682 -11.99 11.56 -5.38
CA PRO A 682 -12.27 11.36 -6.80
C PRO A 682 -10.95 11.39 -7.57
N THR A 683 -10.53 10.23 -8.06
CA THR A 683 -9.18 10.08 -8.56
C THR A 683 -9.15 10.69 -9.94
N VAL A 684 -8.60 11.90 -10.06
CA VAL A 684 -8.38 12.59 -11.32
C VAL A 684 -7.29 11.85 -12.09
N SER A 685 -7.66 10.79 -12.78
CA SER A 685 -6.81 10.20 -13.81
C SER A 685 -6.67 11.24 -14.92
N ARG A 686 -5.47 11.75 -15.21
CA ARG A 686 -5.31 12.78 -16.26
C ARG A 686 -5.33 12.24 -17.69
N ARG A 687 -5.30 10.93 -17.94
CA ARG A 687 -5.38 10.37 -19.30
C ARG A 687 -6.00 8.97 -19.32
N PRO A 688 -6.80 8.60 -20.34
CA PRO A 688 -7.15 7.20 -20.55
C PRO A 688 -5.84 6.41 -20.63
N THR A 689 -5.80 5.19 -20.11
CA THR A 689 -4.75 4.24 -20.49
C THR A 689 -4.97 3.87 -21.95
N LEU A 690 -4.57 4.76 -22.85
CA LEU A 690 -4.38 4.41 -24.25
C LEU A 690 -3.36 3.26 -24.25
N PRO A 691 -3.59 2.17 -25.02
CA PRO A 691 -2.57 1.18 -25.29
C PRO A 691 -1.23 1.88 -25.58
N LEU A 692 -0.12 1.31 -25.09
CA LEU A 692 1.21 1.93 -25.20
C LEU A 692 1.51 2.41 -26.64
N GLY A 693 1.04 1.68 -27.64
CA GLY A 693 1.13 2.05 -29.06
C GLY A 693 0.43 3.36 -29.41
N GLU A 694 -0.80 3.60 -28.95
CA GLU A 694 -1.53 4.87 -29.19
C GLU A 694 -0.95 6.03 -28.40
N THR A 695 -0.52 5.78 -27.16
CA THR A 695 0.15 6.80 -26.33
C THR A 695 1.43 7.27 -27.03
N LEU A 696 2.25 6.34 -27.51
CA LEU A 696 3.49 6.64 -28.22
C LEU A 696 3.22 7.34 -29.56
N ARG A 697 2.18 6.97 -30.29
CA ARG A 697 1.78 7.62 -31.56
C ARG A 697 1.39 9.09 -31.37
N LEU A 698 0.63 9.39 -30.31
CA LEU A 698 0.25 10.76 -29.95
C LEU A 698 1.45 11.59 -29.52
N TYR A 699 2.37 11.04 -28.73
CA TYR A 699 3.62 11.73 -28.37
C TYR A 699 4.56 11.92 -29.57
N ALA A 700 4.62 10.94 -30.49
CA ALA A 700 5.41 11.04 -31.72
C ALA A 700 4.86 12.09 -32.69
N SER A 701 3.55 12.40 -32.63
CA SER A 701 2.93 13.47 -33.42
C SER A 701 3.10 14.89 -32.83
N ASP A 702 3.61 15.00 -31.60
CA ASP A 702 3.84 16.29 -30.94
C ASP A 702 5.14 16.95 -31.45
N ARG A 703 5.00 18.12 -32.10
CA ARG A 703 6.14 18.87 -32.64
C ARG A 703 7.15 19.29 -31.57
N GLY A 704 6.72 19.56 -30.35
CA GLY A 704 7.61 19.96 -29.25
C GLY A 704 8.50 18.82 -28.77
N PHE A 705 7.94 17.61 -28.67
CA PHE A 705 8.69 16.40 -28.39
C PHE A 705 9.66 16.05 -29.51
N GLN A 706 9.24 16.13 -30.78
CA GLN A 706 10.13 15.94 -31.93
C GLN A 706 11.33 16.90 -31.88
N ILE A 707 11.10 18.20 -31.68
CA ILE A 707 12.17 19.20 -31.58
C ILE A 707 13.12 18.91 -30.41
N THR A 708 12.58 18.48 -29.25
CA THR A 708 13.38 18.15 -28.08
C THR A 708 14.23 16.91 -28.29
N VAL A 709 13.69 15.89 -28.96
CA VAL A 709 14.42 14.67 -29.31
C VAL A 709 15.49 14.96 -30.35
N PHE A 710 15.17 15.68 -31.43
CA PHE A 710 16.16 16.06 -32.45
C PHE A 710 17.24 17.00 -31.90
N GLY A 711 16.88 17.95 -31.04
CA GLY A 711 17.83 18.83 -30.36
C GLY A 711 18.72 18.09 -29.37
N GLY A 712 18.16 17.16 -28.59
CA GLY A 712 18.91 16.28 -27.71
C GLY A 712 19.87 15.36 -28.49
N MET A 713 19.45 14.86 -29.64
CA MET A 713 20.30 14.07 -30.53
C MET A 713 21.44 14.87 -31.13
N ALA A 714 21.22 16.13 -31.51
CA ALA A 714 22.28 17.02 -31.97
C ALA A 714 23.33 17.27 -30.87
N LEU A 715 22.89 17.44 -29.62
CA LEU A 715 23.80 17.59 -28.47
C LEU A 715 24.57 16.30 -28.13
N VAL A 716 23.93 15.14 -28.26
CA VAL A 716 24.59 13.82 -28.09
C VAL A 716 25.59 13.53 -29.21
N TRP A 717 25.32 13.98 -30.43
CA TRP A 717 26.28 13.90 -31.53
C TRP A 717 27.44 14.88 -31.37
N LEU A 718 27.15 16.10 -30.92
CA LEU A 718 28.18 17.09 -30.61
C LEU A 718 29.11 16.59 -29.51
N SER A 719 28.59 15.95 -28.47
CA SER A 719 29.42 15.36 -27.41
C SER A 719 30.23 14.16 -27.88
N TYR A 720 29.70 13.32 -28.78
CA TYR A 720 30.46 12.24 -29.43
C TYR A 720 31.59 12.79 -30.31
N PHE A 721 31.32 13.84 -31.10
CA PHE A 721 32.32 14.49 -31.94
C PHE A 721 33.44 15.15 -31.11
N ILE A 722 33.09 15.79 -29.99
CA ILE A 722 34.06 16.36 -29.03
C ILE A 722 34.89 15.25 -28.38
N PHE A 723 34.27 14.12 -28.03
CA PHE A 723 34.95 12.97 -27.43
C PHE A 723 35.93 12.29 -28.39
N GLN A 724 35.53 12.12 -29.67
CA GLN A 724 36.38 11.54 -30.72
C GLN A 724 37.64 12.39 -30.98
N ASN A 725 37.49 13.72 -30.96
CA ASN A 725 38.59 14.66 -31.26
C ASN A 725 39.35 15.16 -30.01
N GLY A 726 39.05 14.62 -28.81
CA GLY A 726 39.70 15.04 -27.57
C GLY A 726 39.42 16.50 -27.16
N GLY A 727 38.40 17.15 -27.74
CA GLY A 727 38.08 18.56 -27.58
C GLY A 727 37.26 19.13 -28.76
N ILE A 728 36.87 20.40 -28.67
CA ILE A 728 36.29 21.13 -29.82
C ILE A 728 37.46 21.58 -30.72
N PRO A 729 37.58 21.13 -31.98
CA PRO A 729 38.69 21.51 -32.85
C PRO A 729 38.73 23.01 -33.11
N ARG A 730 39.91 23.63 -33.08
CA ARG A 730 40.09 25.07 -33.35
C ARG A 730 40.22 25.40 -34.83
N GLU A 731 40.52 24.42 -35.68
CA GLU A 731 40.58 24.53 -37.13
C GLU A 731 39.89 23.31 -37.75
N PHE A 732 39.06 23.52 -38.77
CA PHE A 732 38.17 22.53 -39.38
C PHE A 732 38.72 22.17 -40.77
N ASP A 733 39.16 20.92 -41.00
CA ASP A 733 39.69 20.46 -42.29
C ASP A 733 38.65 19.68 -43.11
N TRP A 734 38.82 19.66 -44.43
CA TRP A 734 37.93 19.02 -45.40
C TRP A 734 37.82 17.50 -45.26
N SER A 735 38.80 16.85 -44.63
CA SER A 735 38.74 15.41 -44.29
C SER A 735 37.65 15.10 -43.26
N ASP A 736 37.37 16.00 -42.32
CA ASP A 736 36.34 15.82 -41.29
C ASP A 736 34.93 15.92 -41.86
N LEU A 737 34.75 16.76 -42.89
CA LEU A 737 33.54 16.86 -43.70
C LEU A 737 33.29 15.57 -44.51
N GLY A 738 34.36 14.90 -44.96
CA GLY A 738 34.28 13.59 -45.60
C GLY A 738 33.73 12.50 -44.67
N HIS A 739 34.20 12.43 -43.42
CA HIS A 739 33.67 11.50 -42.42
C HIS A 739 32.22 11.80 -42.04
N LEU A 740 31.84 13.08 -41.94
CA LEU A 740 30.45 13.48 -41.69
C LEU A 740 29.52 13.10 -42.86
N ALA A 741 29.96 13.28 -44.11
CA ALA A 741 29.21 12.91 -45.30
C ALA A 741 29.04 11.39 -45.43
N ILE A 742 30.08 10.60 -45.11
CA ILE A 742 30.02 9.14 -45.07
C ILE A 742 29.02 8.67 -44.00
N ASN A 743 29.04 9.27 -42.81
CA ASN A 743 28.08 8.95 -41.75
C ASN A 743 26.64 9.32 -42.12
N ALA A 744 26.42 10.46 -42.78
CA ALA A 744 25.11 10.85 -43.28
C ALA A 744 24.58 9.87 -44.35
N ALA A 745 25.44 9.43 -45.28
CA ALA A 745 25.07 8.44 -46.29
C ALA A 745 24.69 7.07 -45.67
N HIS A 746 25.39 6.64 -44.61
CA HIS A 746 25.07 5.41 -43.87
C HIS A 746 23.70 5.49 -43.19
N ILE A 747 23.37 6.64 -42.59
CA ILE A 747 22.05 6.87 -41.98
C ILE A 747 20.95 6.83 -43.04
N SER A 748 21.16 7.49 -44.19
CA SER A 748 20.21 7.43 -45.30
C SER A 748 20.00 6.01 -45.83
N LEU A 749 21.06 5.20 -45.93
CA LEU A 749 20.97 3.80 -46.33
C LEU A 749 20.20 2.95 -45.30
N ALA A 750 20.41 3.18 -44.01
CA ALA A 750 19.65 2.53 -42.93
C ALA A 750 18.14 2.81 -43.05
N PHE A 751 17.79 4.07 -43.32
CA PHE A 751 16.40 4.50 -43.55
C PHE A 751 15.78 3.79 -44.75
N VAL A 752 16.49 3.73 -45.89
CA VAL A 752 15.99 3.09 -47.11
C VAL A 752 15.78 1.59 -46.89
N LEU A 753 16.72 0.89 -46.26
CA LEU A 753 16.61 -0.55 -45.97
C LEU A 753 15.46 -0.85 -45.00
N PHE A 754 15.26 -0.01 -43.98
CA PHE A 754 14.16 -0.16 -43.04
C PHE A 754 12.79 0.02 -43.73
N TYR A 755 12.61 1.10 -44.52
CA TYR A 755 11.37 1.34 -45.24
C TYR A 755 11.09 0.29 -46.32
N ALA A 756 12.12 -0.21 -47.00
CA ALA A 756 11.98 -1.31 -47.97
C ALA A 756 11.53 -2.61 -47.30
N ALA A 757 12.12 -2.98 -46.15
CA ALA A 757 11.70 -4.15 -45.38
C ALA A 757 10.28 -3.99 -44.81
N HIS A 758 9.90 -2.78 -44.40
CA HIS A 758 8.55 -2.47 -43.94
C HIS A 758 7.51 -2.57 -45.06
N ALA A 759 7.79 -2.00 -46.23
CA ALA A 759 6.94 -2.10 -47.41
C ALA A 759 6.78 -3.56 -47.89
N LEU A 760 7.87 -4.34 -47.86
CA LEU A 760 7.83 -5.77 -48.19
C LEU A 760 6.94 -6.56 -47.22
N ARG A 761 7.01 -6.25 -45.91
CA ARG A 761 6.13 -6.85 -44.89
C ARG A 761 4.66 -6.54 -45.16
N GLN A 762 4.32 -5.27 -45.40
CA GLN A 762 2.92 -4.88 -45.68
C GLN A 762 2.39 -5.62 -46.91
N ARG A 763 3.23 -5.76 -47.94
CA ARG A 763 2.89 -6.48 -49.17
C ARG A 763 2.74 -7.99 -48.98
N MET A 764 3.46 -8.60 -48.04
CA MET A 764 3.41 -10.04 -47.78
C MET A 764 2.33 -10.47 -46.78
N PHE A 765 1.95 -9.63 -45.81
CA PHE A 765 1.11 -10.05 -44.68
C PHE A 765 -0.12 -9.18 -44.40
N GLY A 766 -0.36 -8.11 -45.18
CA GLY A 766 -1.50 -7.20 -45.04
C GLY A 766 -1.48 -6.34 -43.77
N ASP A 767 -2.26 -5.26 -43.78
CA ASP A 767 -2.43 -4.37 -42.63
C ASP A 767 -3.19 -5.10 -41.50
N GLY A 768 -2.52 -5.32 -40.36
CA GLY A 768 -3.15 -5.86 -39.14
C GLY A 768 -2.75 -7.27 -38.72
N SER A 769 -1.82 -7.95 -39.39
CA SER A 769 -1.39 -9.29 -38.96
C SER A 769 -0.59 -9.28 -37.63
N GLY A 770 -1.00 -10.13 -36.68
CA GLY A 770 -0.44 -10.27 -35.32
C GLY A 770 0.92 -10.95 -35.23
N THR A 771 1.74 -10.92 -36.28
CA THR A 771 3.13 -11.39 -36.20
C THR A 771 3.95 -10.42 -35.34
N SER A 772 4.78 -10.95 -34.43
CA SER A 772 5.44 -10.13 -33.41
C SER A 772 6.31 -9.05 -34.06
N ARG A 773 5.95 -7.78 -33.82
CA ARG A 773 6.70 -6.61 -34.31
C ARG A 773 8.17 -6.64 -33.85
N ILE A 774 8.44 -7.33 -32.74
CA ILE A 774 9.77 -7.54 -32.15
C ILE A 774 10.66 -8.43 -33.02
N GLY A 775 10.13 -9.54 -33.58
CA GLY A 775 10.91 -10.45 -34.42
C GLY A 775 11.43 -9.80 -35.70
N TRP A 776 10.63 -8.91 -36.31
CA TRP A 776 11.03 -8.16 -37.50
C TRP A 776 11.94 -6.97 -37.18
N ALA A 777 11.72 -6.26 -36.07
CA ALA A 777 12.65 -5.22 -35.63
C ALA A 777 14.06 -5.81 -35.36
N LEU A 778 14.13 -6.99 -34.75
CA LEU A 778 15.37 -7.74 -34.57
C LEU A 778 15.96 -8.20 -35.90
N ALA A 779 15.15 -8.67 -36.85
CA ALA A 779 15.62 -9.07 -38.18
C ALA A 779 16.20 -7.88 -38.98
N THR A 780 15.56 -6.71 -38.93
CA THR A 780 16.05 -5.49 -39.59
C THR A 780 17.30 -4.93 -38.89
N LEU A 781 17.35 -4.97 -37.56
CA LEU A 781 18.55 -4.63 -36.79
C LEU A 781 19.71 -5.58 -37.13
N LEU A 782 19.46 -6.89 -37.23
CA LEU A 782 20.45 -7.89 -37.66
C LEU A 782 20.90 -7.65 -39.10
N LEU A 783 19.98 -7.37 -40.03
CA LEU A 783 20.30 -7.07 -41.42
C LEU A 783 21.17 -5.80 -41.52
N TYR A 784 20.85 -4.77 -40.75
CA TYR A 784 21.65 -3.55 -40.68
C TYR A 784 23.04 -3.80 -40.07
N LEU A 785 23.13 -4.57 -38.98
CA LEU A 785 24.41 -4.97 -38.37
C LEU A 785 25.27 -5.86 -39.28
N ILE A 786 24.66 -6.55 -40.26
CA ILE A 786 25.36 -7.35 -41.28
C ILE A 786 25.83 -6.49 -42.46
N VAL A 787 25.06 -5.47 -42.85
CA VAL A 787 25.39 -4.60 -44.00
C VAL A 787 26.32 -3.45 -43.61
N ALA A 788 26.20 -2.91 -42.40
CA ALA A 788 27.03 -1.80 -41.91
C ALA A 788 28.55 -2.07 -41.92
N PRO A 789 29.07 -3.27 -41.59
CA PRO A 789 30.49 -3.57 -41.68
C PRO A 789 31.02 -3.52 -43.12
N ILE A 790 30.20 -3.79 -44.13
CA ILE A 790 30.64 -3.89 -45.53
C ILE A 790 31.05 -2.51 -46.09
N GLY A 791 30.48 -1.41 -45.57
CA GLY A 791 30.90 -0.04 -45.89
C GLY A 791 32.06 0.50 -45.03
N ILE A 792 32.29 -0.10 -43.87
CA ILE A 792 33.31 0.34 -42.89
C ILE A 792 34.70 -0.22 -43.23
N TRP A 793 34.79 -1.32 -43.97
CA TRP A 793 36.06 -1.97 -44.35
C TRP A 793 36.65 -1.42 -45.66
N GLY A 794 36.36 -0.15 -46.00
CA GLY A 794 37.14 0.57 -47.00
C GLY A 794 38.58 0.73 -46.52
N ALA A 795 39.53 0.25 -47.31
CA ALA A 795 40.92 -0.08 -46.96
C ALA A 795 41.86 1.10 -46.57
N GLY A 796 41.40 2.09 -45.80
CA GLY A 796 42.21 3.29 -45.48
C GLY A 796 42.23 3.75 -44.03
N ALA A 797 41.35 3.26 -43.15
CA ALA A 797 41.21 3.82 -41.79
C ALA A 797 42.11 3.16 -40.71
N ILE A 798 42.85 2.09 -41.05
CA ILE A 798 43.66 1.32 -40.07
C ILE A 798 45.16 1.65 -40.15
N ASP A 799 45.63 2.33 -41.21
CA ASP A 799 47.07 2.43 -41.50
C ASP A 799 47.76 3.71 -41.03
N ALA A 800 47.16 4.51 -40.15
CA ALA A 800 47.85 5.69 -39.61
C ALA A 800 47.58 5.91 -38.11
N THR A 801 48.25 5.13 -37.25
CA THR A 801 48.81 5.63 -35.98
C THR A 801 49.67 4.55 -35.30
N PRO A 802 50.98 4.75 -35.17
CA PRO A 802 51.84 3.83 -34.42
C PRO A 802 51.85 4.23 -32.94
N GLN A 803 50.98 3.64 -32.10
CA GLN A 803 51.09 3.67 -30.64
C GLN A 803 50.65 2.32 -30.03
N PRO A 804 51.29 1.85 -28.94
CA PRO A 804 51.12 0.50 -28.43
C PRO A 804 49.90 0.33 -27.51
N ASP A 805 49.31 -0.86 -27.61
CA ASP A 805 48.71 -1.72 -26.58
C ASP A 805 47.63 -1.16 -25.61
N TYR A 806 46.55 -1.94 -25.45
CA TYR A 806 45.38 -1.76 -24.58
C TYR A 806 44.46 -0.54 -24.80
N LEU A 807 44.96 0.70 -24.84
CA LEU A 807 44.10 1.90 -24.92
C LEU A 807 43.39 2.05 -26.26
N SER A 808 44.05 1.73 -27.38
CA SER A 808 43.42 1.74 -28.71
C SER A 808 42.33 0.67 -28.83
N ARG A 809 42.53 -0.52 -28.23
CA ARG A 809 41.52 -1.58 -28.19
C ARG A 809 40.32 -1.19 -27.33
N LEU A 810 40.54 -0.56 -26.16
CA LEU A 810 39.47 0.01 -25.36
C LEU A 810 38.73 1.14 -26.09
N TYR A 811 39.45 1.93 -26.87
CA TYR A 811 38.85 2.99 -27.69
C TYR A 811 37.97 2.42 -28.80
N THR A 812 38.44 1.38 -29.50
CA THR A 812 37.67 0.66 -30.53
C THR A 812 36.48 -0.08 -29.93
N ILE A 813 36.63 -0.72 -28.77
CA ILE A 813 35.52 -1.36 -28.04
C ILE A 813 34.51 -0.30 -27.55
N GLY A 814 35.02 0.83 -27.05
CA GLY A 814 34.22 1.97 -26.64
C GLY A 814 33.41 2.52 -27.79
N SER A 815 34.02 2.77 -28.96
CA SER A 815 33.33 3.26 -30.16
C SER A 815 32.31 2.25 -30.70
N LEU A 816 32.61 0.94 -30.66
CA LEU A 816 31.68 -0.13 -31.04
C LEU A 816 30.47 -0.21 -30.10
N LEU A 817 30.68 -0.15 -28.78
CA LEU A 817 29.59 -0.16 -27.80
C LEU A 817 28.73 1.11 -27.91
N TRP A 818 29.36 2.25 -28.20
CA TRP A 818 28.68 3.52 -28.39
C TRP A 818 27.85 3.54 -29.69
N ALA A 819 28.39 3.02 -30.79
CA ALA A 819 27.68 2.86 -32.06
C ALA A 819 26.51 1.87 -31.94
N ALA A 820 26.67 0.79 -31.17
CA ALA A 820 25.59 -0.16 -30.87
C ALA A 820 24.48 0.48 -30.03
N ALA A 821 24.83 1.29 -29.03
CA ALA A 821 23.87 2.03 -28.23
C ALA A 821 23.08 3.05 -29.08
N LEU A 822 23.77 3.80 -29.94
CA LEU A 822 23.13 4.76 -30.85
C LEU A 822 22.18 4.06 -31.83
N SER A 823 22.62 2.94 -32.41
CA SER A 823 21.81 2.14 -33.34
C SER A 823 20.58 1.53 -32.64
N THR A 824 20.70 1.14 -31.37
CA THR A 824 19.59 0.63 -30.56
C THR A 824 18.57 1.73 -30.26
N VAL A 825 19.04 2.93 -29.90
CA VAL A 825 18.18 4.11 -29.71
C VAL A 825 17.49 4.49 -31.03
N PHE A 826 18.20 4.45 -32.15
CA PHE A 826 17.66 4.75 -33.48
C PHE A 826 16.61 3.73 -33.93
N GLY A 827 16.86 2.44 -33.69
CA GLY A 827 15.90 1.36 -33.94
C GLY A 827 14.64 1.47 -33.07
N LEU A 828 14.79 1.89 -31.80
CA LEU A 828 13.67 2.18 -30.90
C LEU A 828 12.84 3.39 -31.35
N LEU A 829 13.49 4.44 -31.86
CA LEU A 829 12.79 5.63 -32.37
C LEU A 829 12.06 5.35 -33.69
N LEU A 830 12.67 4.60 -34.61
CA LEU A 830 12.01 4.11 -35.84
C LEU A 830 10.84 3.18 -35.53
N TRP A 831 10.96 2.36 -34.47
CA TRP A 831 9.87 1.53 -33.93
C TRP A 831 8.70 2.35 -33.35
N ILE A 832 8.95 3.57 -32.88
CA ILE A 832 7.93 4.47 -32.31
C ILE A 832 7.23 5.33 -33.38
N SER A 833 7.90 5.63 -34.49
CA SER A 833 7.37 6.49 -35.57
C SER A 833 6.44 5.79 -36.58
N VAL A 834 6.30 4.46 -36.53
CA VAL A 834 5.44 3.62 -37.40
C VAL A 834 4.33 3.00 -36.57
#